data_AF-A0A6N8GP66-F1
#
_entry.id   AF-A0A6N8GP66-F1
#
_cell.length_a   1.000
_cell.length_b   1.000
_cell.length_c   1.000
_cell.angle_alpha   90.00
_cell.angle_beta   90.00
_cell.angle_gamma   90.00
#
_symmetry.space_group_name_H-M   'P 1'
#
loop_
_entity.id
_entity.type
_entity.pdbx_description
1 polymer ?
#
loop_
_entity_poly.entity_id
_entity_poly.type
_entity_poly.pdbx_seq_one_letter_code
_entity_poly.pdbx_strand_id
1 'polypeptide(L)'
;MHLPAVVAALLTVLALTLLPAGPARAAEAPQPGAPYLGAMLDWGTDSAAGYADRLGEPAAVYGRPVPLPMDDREQGYLRHFLSQVAEQGGHALLTVRPDIALDRVDEARAAVLAGQLADVAQDFDGTVFVRFAPQMNASWVPWGQQPQAYTRAFRAVAAALDDQLEDPVMVWSPTVGTDYPFRGPTSSAPEGADLAALDTDGNGTWDRGDDAYSPYYPGDDVVDWVGLSTYHDETGSGEARNTVPEPDEFSTLLGGAGAPEGFYAAYAAAREKPLMVETGSFWSPEAGGPSAREVKAPWWDQVLAAASSEAYDRIGAVVWNETVEERAGGAVAVDWRSTADPDLTAAFRERVQASSLVTGPVTEQAALPGAASSAPGIVLRGPVAWGAAAAVLGVGLLLCLLPRARSARAWRYAEPSPRDSRIDMLRGVAIVFVVVNHVGLTSLFQSLTQEAVGVVSGAELFVLLSGAVLGMVYGPRVRGELGEVVDRTTARAWKLYVTALVVVLLVYALSRIPVLEAGSVTTFRDQGTGAAGAGAAGSTYDLYAGMDGLFAFPVQAHLIPAVLLLQVGPWQFNIMGLYVVLILVSPLVLAALARGRAWLVLLISAGLYTVGTVFRIRLLPSQFEDSFPLLVWQVLFVLGMVAGYYRRQIVTWFADRRRRPLLVACLLLAVALALFSWSGPYASNGYDVRLALLPEAAFRTVYDGYFGRTYLGIGRLVNVLLVVVAGYALLSAYWAVLRRALGWFLIPLGRASLYVFVMHVFLILAVANIPVLRQGDLWVNTLAYVAVLGLLWVMVRTRFLFGIVPR
;
A
#
# COMPACT_ATOMS: atom_id res chain seq x y z
N MET A 1 -7.49 -31.42 33.14
CA MET A 1 -7.36 -32.20 31.90
C MET A 1 -8.53 -31.88 30.98
N HIS A 2 -8.40 -30.92 30.06
CA HIS A 2 -9.44 -30.63 29.04
C HIS A 2 -8.82 -30.24 27.68
N LEU A 3 -7.58 -30.69 27.40
CA LEU A 3 -6.91 -30.53 26.11
C LEU A 3 -7.60 -31.22 24.90
N PRO A 4 -8.40 -32.31 25.03
CA PRO A 4 -8.86 -33.03 23.83
C PRO A 4 -10.03 -32.38 23.08
N ALA A 5 -10.79 -31.46 23.70
CA ALA A 5 -11.94 -30.83 23.04
C ALA A 5 -11.54 -29.75 22.02
N VAL A 6 -10.42 -29.05 22.26
CA VAL A 6 -9.90 -28.02 21.35
C VAL A 6 -9.25 -28.66 20.11
N VAL A 7 -8.55 -29.79 20.30
CA VAL A 7 -7.93 -30.55 19.21
C VAL A 7 -8.97 -31.24 18.33
N ALA A 8 -10.05 -31.76 18.92
CA ALA A 8 -11.15 -32.36 18.16
C ALA A 8 -11.91 -31.33 17.30
N ALA A 9 -12.13 -30.10 17.81
CA ALA A 9 -12.76 -29.03 17.04
C ALA A 9 -11.90 -28.58 15.84
N LEU A 10 -10.58 -28.51 16.02
CA LEU A 10 -9.62 -28.21 14.95
C LEU A 10 -9.57 -29.32 13.87
N LEU A 11 -9.66 -30.60 14.26
CA LEU A 11 -9.66 -31.73 13.32
C LEU A 11 -10.98 -31.87 12.55
N THR A 12 -12.11 -31.46 13.15
CA THR A 12 -13.42 -31.50 12.47
C THR A 12 -13.54 -30.40 11.40
N VAL A 13 -12.91 -29.24 11.64
CA VAL A 13 -12.78 -28.16 10.64
C VAL A 13 -11.88 -28.60 9.47
N LEU A 14 -10.83 -29.39 9.74
CA LEU A 14 -9.93 -29.94 8.72
C LEU A 14 -10.57 -31.03 7.84
N ALA A 15 -11.63 -31.70 8.31
CA ALA A 15 -12.29 -32.77 7.57
C ALA A 15 -13.41 -32.28 6.63
N LEU A 16 -13.90 -31.05 6.84
CA LEU A 16 -14.96 -30.43 6.02
C LEU A 16 -14.40 -29.60 4.84
N THR A 17 -13.07 -29.45 4.73
CA THR A 17 -12.37 -28.75 3.64
C THR A 17 -12.03 -29.62 2.43
N LEU A 18 -12.48 -30.88 2.39
CA LEU A 18 -12.14 -31.87 1.36
C LEU A 18 -13.30 -32.18 0.38
N LEU A 19 -14.28 -31.29 0.23
CA LEU A 19 -15.26 -31.43 -0.85
C LEU A 19 -14.68 -30.80 -2.14
N PRO A 20 -14.48 -31.58 -3.22
CA PRO A 20 -13.99 -31.04 -4.48
C PRO A 20 -15.04 -30.11 -5.11
N ALA A 21 -14.57 -29.03 -5.74
CA ALA A 21 -15.39 -28.17 -6.60
C ALA A 21 -16.00 -29.00 -7.75
N GLY A 22 -17.23 -28.66 -8.14
CA GLY A 22 -17.90 -29.31 -9.28
C GLY A 22 -17.13 -29.10 -10.59
N PRO A 23 -17.37 -29.93 -11.62
CA PRO A 23 -16.61 -29.87 -12.86
C PRO A 23 -16.81 -28.53 -13.57
N ALA A 24 -15.70 -27.99 -14.07
CA ALA A 24 -15.62 -26.77 -14.87
C ALA A 24 -16.50 -26.88 -16.13
N ARG A 25 -17.20 -25.79 -16.45
CA ARG A 25 -17.95 -25.65 -17.68
C ARG A 25 -17.01 -25.05 -18.73
N ALA A 26 -16.66 -25.82 -19.75
CA ALA A 26 -15.94 -25.31 -20.91
C ALA A 26 -16.79 -24.23 -21.60
N ALA A 27 -16.20 -23.05 -21.86
CA ALA A 27 -16.80 -22.04 -22.70
C ALA A 27 -16.68 -22.46 -24.18
N GLU A 28 -17.71 -22.17 -24.97
CA GLU A 28 -17.62 -22.22 -26.44
C GLU A 28 -16.54 -21.23 -26.88
N ALA A 29 -15.63 -21.69 -27.76
CA ALA A 29 -14.59 -20.83 -28.32
C ALA A 29 -15.23 -19.56 -28.94
N PRO A 30 -14.74 -18.35 -28.61
CA PRO A 30 -15.33 -17.11 -29.11
C PRO A 30 -15.27 -17.05 -30.66
N GLN A 31 -16.21 -16.33 -31.25
CA GLN A 31 -16.21 -16.11 -32.71
C GLN A 31 -14.91 -15.40 -33.12
N PRO A 32 -14.19 -15.89 -34.15
CA PRO A 32 -12.98 -15.24 -34.62
C PRO A 32 -13.26 -13.78 -35.01
N GLY A 33 -12.56 -12.83 -34.37
CA GLY A 33 -12.55 -11.41 -34.76
C GLY A 33 -13.42 -10.45 -33.93
N ALA A 34 -14.09 -10.89 -32.87
CA ALA A 34 -14.83 -9.98 -31.98
C ALA A 34 -13.90 -9.29 -30.94
N PRO A 35 -14.12 -8.01 -30.61
CA PRO A 35 -13.25 -7.26 -29.68
C PRO A 35 -13.36 -7.78 -28.24
N TYR A 36 -12.25 -7.91 -27.54
CA TYR A 36 -12.25 -8.28 -26.12
C TYR A 36 -12.61 -7.11 -25.20
N LEU A 37 -13.44 -7.37 -24.19
CA LEU A 37 -13.55 -6.48 -23.03
C LEU A 37 -12.37 -6.72 -22.09
N GLY A 38 -11.57 -5.69 -21.87
CA GLY A 38 -10.48 -5.69 -20.91
C GLY A 38 -10.73 -4.78 -19.71
N ALA A 39 -10.01 -5.01 -18.61
CA ALA A 39 -10.04 -4.16 -17.43
C ALA A 39 -8.63 -3.96 -16.84
N MET A 40 -8.28 -2.70 -16.58
CA MET A 40 -7.13 -2.30 -15.77
C MET A 40 -7.61 -2.07 -14.34
N LEU A 41 -7.31 -3.02 -13.46
CA LEU A 41 -7.74 -2.96 -12.07
C LEU A 41 -6.67 -2.33 -11.18
N ASP A 42 -7.10 -1.73 -10.07
CA ASP A 42 -6.20 -1.44 -8.97
C ASP A 42 -6.02 -2.72 -8.16
N TRP A 43 -5.00 -3.53 -8.46
CA TRP A 43 -4.73 -4.80 -7.76
C TRP A 43 -4.42 -4.65 -6.27
N GLY A 44 -4.17 -3.44 -5.78
CA GLY A 44 -4.05 -3.16 -4.35
C GLY A 44 -5.41 -3.18 -3.66
N THR A 45 -6.47 -2.83 -4.36
CA THR A 45 -7.82 -2.84 -3.83
C THR A 45 -8.67 -3.90 -4.53
N ASP A 46 -8.76 -4.00 -5.83
CA ASP A 46 -9.62 -4.96 -6.51
C ASP A 46 -8.95 -6.32 -6.82
N SER A 47 -9.75 -7.26 -7.34
CA SER A 47 -9.32 -8.57 -7.82
C SER A 47 -10.08 -8.96 -9.09
N ALA A 48 -9.53 -9.90 -9.87
CA ALA A 48 -10.20 -10.38 -11.09
C ALA A 48 -11.59 -10.95 -10.79
N ALA A 49 -11.71 -11.74 -9.72
CA ALA A 49 -12.97 -12.27 -9.23
C ALA A 49 -13.91 -11.19 -8.68
N GLY A 50 -13.36 -10.18 -7.98
CA GLY A 50 -14.14 -9.05 -7.47
C GLY A 50 -14.77 -8.24 -8.60
N TYR A 51 -14.04 -8.02 -9.69
CA TYR A 51 -14.58 -7.39 -10.90
C TYR A 51 -15.66 -8.27 -11.54
N ALA A 52 -15.41 -9.57 -11.69
CA ALA A 52 -16.36 -10.52 -12.27
C ALA A 52 -17.67 -10.60 -11.47
N ASP A 53 -17.59 -10.63 -10.14
CA ASP A 53 -18.77 -10.64 -9.26
C ASP A 53 -19.61 -9.36 -9.41
N ARG A 54 -18.96 -8.19 -9.57
CA ARG A 54 -19.66 -6.92 -9.80
C ARG A 54 -20.29 -6.88 -11.18
N LEU A 55 -19.52 -7.15 -12.24
CA LEU A 55 -20.01 -7.09 -13.61
C LEU A 55 -20.94 -8.26 -13.97
N GLY A 56 -20.94 -9.35 -13.20
CA GLY A 56 -21.70 -10.58 -13.45
C GLY A 56 -20.99 -11.58 -14.36
N GLU A 57 -19.93 -11.16 -15.04
CA GLU A 57 -19.08 -11.95 -15.94
C GLU A 57 -17.63 -11.42 -15.83
N PRO A 58 -16.60 -12.27 -15.98
CA PRO A 58 -15.21 -11.81 -15.95
C PRO A 58 -14.85 -11.01 -17.22
N ALA A 59 -13.78 -10.23 -17.14
CA ALA A 59 -13.19 -9.61 -18.33
C ALA A 59 -12.42 -10.66 -19.15
N ALA A 60 -12.34 -10.46 -20.47
CA ALA A 60 -11.53 -11.29 -21.34
C ALA A 60 -10.03 -10.95 -21.22
N VAL A 61 -9.68 -9.70 -20.90
CA VAL A 61 -8.29 -9.26 -20.71
C VAL A 61 -8.15 -8.52 -19.37
N TYR A 62 -7.16 -8.89 -18.55
CA TYR A 62 -6.85 -8.16 -17.32
C TYR A 62 -5.48 -7.51 -17.43
N GLY A 63 -5.38 -6.22 -17.09
CA GLY A 63 -4.16 -5.44 -17.18
C GLY A 63 -3.49 -5.18 -15.85
N ARG A 64 -2.15 -5.14 -15.84
CA ARG A 64 -1.36 -4.58 -14.72
C ARG A 64 -0.09 -3.88 -15.19
N PRO A 65 0.42 -2.89 -14.43
CA PRO A 65 1.79 -2.41 -14.59
C PRO A 65 2.83 -3.40 -14.05
N VAL A 66 4.02 -3.39 -14.67
CA VAL A 66 5.20 -4.17 -14.29
C VAL A 66 6.45 -3.29 -14.41
N PRO A 67 7.25 -3.07 -13.36
CA PRO A 67 8.48 -2.28 -13.44
C PRO A 67 9.61 -3.03 -14.15
N LEU A 68 10.49 -2.26 -14.79
CA LEU A 68 11.74 -2.73 -15.39
C LEU A 68 12.92 -1.92 -14.80
N PRO A 69 13.86 -2.56 -14.07
CA PRO A 69 13.98 -4.00 -13.81
C PRO A 69 12.99 -4.54 -12.76
N MET A 70 12.64 -5.82 -12.92
CA MET A 70 11.75 -6.54 -12.00
C MET A 70 12.55 -7.17 -10.85
N ASP A 71 12.15 -6.89 -9.60
CA ASP A 71 12.69 -7.57 -8.41
C ASP A 71 11.96 -8.90 -8.12
N ASP A 72 12.50 -9.74 -7.24
CA ASP A 72 11.93 -11.07 -6.93
C ASP A 72 10.52 -10.97 -6.31
N ARG A 73 10.24 -9.90 -5.57
CA ARG A 73 8.92 -9.66 -4.97
C ARG A 73 7.90 -9.34 -6.06
N GLU A 74 8.28 -8.55 -7.04
CA GLU A 74 7.45 -8.19 -8.18
C GLU A 74 7.15 -9.41 -9.05
N GLN A 75 8.11 -10.31 -9.25
CA GLN A 75 7.85 -11.63 -9.87
C GLN A 75 6.80 -12.43 -9.08
N GLY A 76 6.86 -12.41 -7.75
CA GLY A 76 5.85 -13.01 -6.89
C GLY A 76 4.46 -12.39 -7.09
N TYR A 77 4.37 -11.07 -7.16
CA TYR A 77 3.11 -10.39 -7.48
C TYR A 77 2.63 -10.73 -8.89
N LEU A 78 3.52 -10.85 -9.87
CA LEU A 78 3.18 -11.19 -11.24
C LEU A 78 2.60 -12.61 -11.35
N ARG A 79 3.22 -13.61 -10.70
CA ARG A 79 2.65 -14.97 -10.58
C ARG A 79 1.25 -14.96 -9.97
N HIS A 80 1.05 -14.16 -8.92
CA HIS A 80 -0.26 -14.04 -8.29
C HIS A 80 -1.32 -13.44 -9.22
N PHE A 81 -0.96 -12.40 -9.97
CA PHE A 81 -1.83 -11.83 -10.98
C PHE A 81 -2.19 -12.84 -12.06
N LEU A 82 -1.21 -13.53 -12.65
CA LEU A 82 -1.48 -14.55 -13.68
C LEU A 82 -2.38 -15.67 -13.15
N SER A 83 -2.21 -16.06 -11.88
CA SER A 83 -3.10 -17.02 -11.21
C SER A 83 -4.54 -16.50 -11.13
N GLN A 84 -4.76 -15.25 -10.74
CA GLN A 84 -6.12 -14.69 -10.70
C GLN A 84 -6.74 -14.61 -12.09
N VAL A 85 -5.95 -14.26 -13.11
CA VAL A 85 -6.40 -14.18 -14.50
C VAL A 85 -6.74 -15.58 -15.05
N ALA A 86 -5.91 -16.59 -14.77
CA ALA A 86 -6.16 -17.98 -15.15
C ALA A 86 -7.42 -18.55 -14.48
N GLU A 87 -7.65 -18.23 -13.20
CA GLU A 87 -8.86 -18.62 -12.47
C GLU A 87 -10.14 -18.01 -13.08
N GLN A 88 -10.03 -16.83 -13.69
CA GLN A 88 -11.15 -16.20 -14.42
C GLN A 88 -11.20 -16.63 -15.90
N GLY A 89 -10.22 -17.37 -16.40
CA GLY A 89 -10.13 -17.80 -17.80
C GLY A 89 -9.87 -16.63 -18.74
N GLY A 90 -9.00 -15.69 -18.36
CA GLY A 90 -8.70 -14.48 -19.14
C GLY A 90 -7.30 -14.48 -19.78
N HIS A 91 -7.05 -13.45 -20.59
CA HIS A 91 -5.72 -13.08 -21.07
C HIS A 91 -5.06 -12.02 -20.18
N ALA A 92 -3.73 -11.96 -20.22
CA ALA A 92 -2.94 -11.06 -19.40
C ALA A 92 -2.36 -9.90 -20.22
N LEU A 93 -2.56 -8.66 -19.76
CA LEU A 93 -1.92 -7.46 -20.32
C LEU A 93 -0.87 -6.92 -19.33
N LEU A 94 0.40 -7.04 -19.69
CA LEU A 94 1.53 -6.57 -18.91
C LEU A 94 2.03 -5.23 -19.46
N THR A 95 1.78 -4.16 -18.70
CA THR A 95 2.27 -2.82 -19.03
C THR A 95 3.65 -2.62 -18.43
N VAL A 96 4.70 -2.81 -19.24
CA VAL A 96 6.09 -2.73 -18.79
C VAL A 96 6.52 -1.27 -18.70
N ARG A 97 6.89 -0.84 -17.49
CA ARG A 97 7.32 0.52 -17.17
C ARG A 97 8.82 0.58 -16.89
N PRO A 98 9.62 1.25 -17.73
CA PRO A 98 11.04 1.44 -17.44
C PRO A 98 11.23 2.45 -16.30
N ASP A 99 11.73 1.97 -15.16
CA ASP A 99 12.16 2.79 -14.02
C ASP A 99 13.65 3.19 -14.14
N ILE A 100 14.28 2.81 -15.26
CA ILE A 100 15.62 3.18 -15.67
C ILE A 100 15.57 3.93 -17.00
N ALA A 101 16.64 4.67 -17.33
CA ALA A 101 16.75 5.36 -18.60
C ALA A 101 16.68 4.38 -19.79
N LEU A 102 16.01 4.77 -20.88
CA LEU A 102 15.75 3.90 -22.04
C LEU A 102 17.02 3.41 -22.73
N ASP A 103 18.09 4.19 -22.71
CA ASP A 103 19.41 3.81 -23.23
C ASP A 103 20.08 2.66 -22.45
N ARG A 104 19.60 2.38 -21.23
CA ARG A 104 20.03 1.26 -20.37
C ARG A 104 19.18 0.00 -20.56
N VAL A 105 18.13 0.06 -21.38
CA VAL A 105 17.32 -1.10 -21.80
C VAL A 105 17.99 -1.72 -23.03
N ASP A 106 19.14 -2.35 -22.80
CA ASP A 106 19.90 -3.08 -23.81
C ASP A 106 19.44 -4.56 -23.93
N GLU A 107 20.00 -5.28 -24.89
CA GLU A 107 19.70 -6.70 -25.14
C GLU A 107 19.84 -7.57 -23.87
N ALA A 108 20.87 -7.31 -23.06
CA ALA A 108 21.09 -8.06 -21.83
C ALA A 108 19.98 -7.82 -20.80
N ARG A 109 19.52 -6.57 -20.65
CA ARG A 109 18.41 -6.23 -19.74
C ARG A 109 17.07 -6.78 -20.27
N ALA A 110 16.86 -6.69 -21.57
CA ALA A 110 15.68 -7.24 -22.24
C ALA A 110 15.60 -8.77 -22.07
N ALA A 111 16.72 -9.49 -22.23
CA ALA A 111 16.79 -10.92 -22.01
C ALA A 111 16.48 -11.31 -20.54
N VAL A 112 16.93 -10.52 -19.57
CA VAL A 112 16.57 -10.74 -18.15
C VAL A 112 15.07 -10.58 -17.94
N LEU A 113 14.46 -9.52 -18.48
CA LEU A 113 13.02 -9.31 -18.41
C LEU A 113 12.26 -10.49 -19.06
N ALA A 114 12.66 -10.87 -20.27
CA ALA A 114 12.01 -11.94 -21.01
C ALA A 114 12.10 -13.28 -20.27
N GLY A 115 13.27 -13.63 -19.73
CA GLY A 115 13.45 -14.84 -18.92
C GLY A 115 12.61 -14.83 -17.62
N GLN A 116 12.47 -13.67 -16.97
CA GLN A 116 11.59 -13.51 -15.81
C GLN A 116 10.11 -13.68 -16.20
N LEU A 117 9.69 -13.14 -17.35
CA LEU A 117 8.32 -13.28 -17.83
C LEU A 117 8.02 -14.73 -18.26
N ALA A 118 8.94 -15.39 -18.94
CA ALA A 118 8.82 -16.80 -19.32
C ALA A 118 8.71 -17.73 -18.10
N ASP A 119 9.53 -17.52 -17.07
CA ASP A 119 9.46 -18.27 -15.80
C ASP A 119 8.12 -18.07 -15.08
N VAL A 120 7.60 -16.84 -15.08
CA VAL A 120 6.38 -16.49 -14.36
C VAL A 120 5.12 -16.92 -15.13
N ALA A 121 5.14 -16.85 -16.46
CA ALA A 121 4.03 -17.24 -17.32
C ALA A 121 4.05 -18.71 -17.74
N GLN A 122 4.96 -19.51 -17.18
CA GLN A 122 4.98 -20.95 -17.38
C GLN A 122 3.62 -21.57 -17.01
N ASP A 123 3.08 -22.42 -17.89
CA ASP A 123 1.77 -23.09 -17.75
C ASP A 123 0.55 -22.14 -17.80
N PHE A 124 0.73 -20.88 -18.20
CA PHE A 124 -0.38 -19.94 -18.43
C PHE A 124 -1.00 -20.12 -19.82
N ASP A 125 -2.21 -20.69 -19.87
CA ASP A 125 -2.94 -20.97 -21.11
C ASP A 125 -3.46 -19.70 -21.83
N GLY A 126 -3.43 -18.54 -21.17
CA GLY A 126 -3.86 -17.27 -21.76
C GLY A 126 -2.74 -16.59 -22.55
N THR A 127 -3.13 -15.78 -23.55
CA THR A 127 -2.20 -14.89 -24.24
C THR A 127 -1.63 -13.83 -23.29
N VAL A 128 -0.32 -13.60 -23.38
CA VAL A 128 0.39 -12.54 -22.66
C VAL A 128 0.66 -11.38 -23.62
N PHE A 129 -0.13 -10.32 -23.50
CA PHE A 129 0.08 -9.05 -24.18
C PHE A 129 1.14 -8.25 -23.42
N VAL A 130 2.24 -7.87 -24.08
CA VAL A 130 3.29 -7.04 -23.50
C VAL A 130 3.23 -5.65 -24.13
N ARG A 131 2.82 -4.67 -23.31
CA ARG A 131 2.76 -3.27 -23.68
C ARG A 131 3.94 -2.52 -23.08
N PHE A 132 5.01 -2.37 -23.85
CA PHE A 132 6.25 -1.74 -23.39
C PHE A 132 6.21 -0.22 -23.48
N ALA A 133 6.46 0.43 -22.34
CA ALA A 133 6.62 1.88 -22.19
C ALA A 133 5.55 2.68 -22.96
N PRO A 134 4.25 2.47 -22.66
CA PRO A 134 3.16 3.14 -23.38
C PRO A 134 3.20 4.65 -23.16
N GLN A 135 2.45 5.37 -23.98
CA GLN A 135 2.37 6.84 -23.95
C GLN A 135 3.75 7.48 -24.11
N MET A 136 4.66 6.84 -24.83
CA MET A 136 6.03 7.30 -25.09
C MET A 136 6.08 8.66 -25.79
N ASN A 137 5.03 9.02 -26.51
CA ASN A 137 4.87 10.32 -27.15
C ASN A 137 4.42 11.41 -26.15
N ALA A 138 4.04 11.05 -24.93
CA ALA A 138 3.62 11.99 -23.89
C ALA A 138 4.78 12.57 -23.08
N SER A 139 4.52 13.68 -22.40
CA SER A 139 5.52 14.46 -21.65
C SER A 139 5.52 14.24 -20.13
N TRP A 140 4.61 13.43 -19.62
CA TRP A 140 4.41 13.18 -18.17
C TRP A 140 4.96 11.84 -17.71
N VAL A 141 5.32 10.95 -18.64
CA VAL A 141 5.96 9.68 -18.31
C VAL A 141 7.48 9.83 -18.31
N PRO A 142 8.22 9.19 -17.39
CA PRO A 142 9.69 9.34 -17.28
C PRO A 142 10.47 8.94 -18.55
N TRP A 143 9.91 8.06 -19.37
CA TRP A 143 10.47 7.57 -20.64
C TRP A 143 9.96 8.34 -21.87
N GLY A 144 9.16 9.38 -21.64
CA GLY A 144 8.46 10.10 -22.69
C GLY A 144 9.41 10.94 -23.56
N GLN A 145 8.94 11.26 -24.76
CA GLN A 145 9.57 12.20 -25.69
C GLN A 145 11.00 11.83 -26.11
N GLN A 146 11.34 10.53 -26.18
CA GLN A 146 12.67 10.02 -26.54
C GLN A 146 12.60 8.99 -27.70
N PRO A 147 12.28 9.40 -28.95
CA PRO A 147 11.91 8.48 -30.03
C PRO A 147 12.98 7.44 -30.39
N GLN A 148 14.24 7.87 -30.54
CA GLN A 148 15.34 6.98 -30.93
C GLN A 148 15.71 5.98 -29.83
N ALA A 149 15.68 6.41 -28.56
CA ALA A 149 15.93 5.52 -27.43
C ALA A 149 14.77 4.54 -27.23
N TYR A 150 13.53 5.03 -27.40
CA TYR A 150 12.32 4.22 -27.31
C TYR A 150 12.28 3.10 -28.35
N THR A 151 12.44 3.45 -29.63
CA THR A 151 12.39 2.46 -30.74
C THR A 151 13.49 1.40 -30.59
N ARG A 152 14.70 1.78 -30.16
CA ARG A 152 15.78 0.84 -29.86
C ARG A 152 15.44 -0.10 -28.70
N ALA A 153 14.96 0.45 -27.59
CA ALA A 153 14.57 -0.33 -26.42
C ALA A 153 13.40 -1.27 -26.72
N PHE A 154 12.39 -0.80 -27.46
CA PHE A 154 11.24 -1.59 -27.89
C PHE A 154 11.69 -2.79 -28.72
N ARG A 155 12.55 -2.58 -29.72
CA ARG A 155 13.09 -3.66 -30.56
C ARG A 155 13.92 -4.67 -29.76
N ALA A 156 14.70 -4.20 -28.79
CA ALA A 156 15.45 -5.10 -27.89
C ALA A 156 14.53 -5.97 -27.03
N VAL A 157 13.47 -5.38 -26.47
CA VAL A 157 12.45 -6.11 -25.69
C VAL A 157 11.67 -7.10 -26.57
N ALA A 158 11.21 -6.68 -27.75
CA ALA A 158 10.50 -7.55 -28.68
C ALA A 158 11.34 -8.77 -29.06
N ALA A 159 12.60 -8.56 -29.46
CA ALA A 159 13.51 -9.63 -29.83
C ALA A 159 13.81 -10.61 -28.67
N ALA A 160 13.94 -10.09 -27.44
CA ALA A 160 14.17 -10.93 -26.27
C ALA A 160 12.94 -11.78 -25.91
N LEU A 161 11.73 -11.25 -26.10
CA LEU A 161 10.50 -11.98 -25.83
C LEU A 161 10.25 -13.07 -26.87
N ASP A 162 10.47 -12.79 -28.15
CA ASP A 162 10.38 -13.76 -29.25
C ASP A 162 11.34 -14.96 -29.06
N ASP A 163 12.50 -14.74 -28.42
CA ASP A 163 13.47 -15.80 -28.11
C ASP A 163 13.04 -16.69 -26.91
N GLN A 164 12.23 -16.18 -25.99
CA GLN A 164 11.99 -16.82 -24.68
C GLN A 164 10.54 -17.26 -24.45
N LEU A 165 9.56 -16.63 -25.10
CA LEU A 165 8.14 -16.96 -24.98
C LEU A 165 7.64 -17.57 -26.30
N GLU A 166 6.70 -18.50 -26.22
CA GLU A 166 6.22 -19.25 -27.39
C GLU A 166 5.36 -18.39 -28.35
N ASP A 167 4.50 -17.50 -27.81
CA ASP A 167 3.66 -16.57 -28.59
C ASP A 167 3.41 -15.24 -27.82
N PRO A 168 4.44 -14.42 -27.53
CA PRO A 168 4.24 -13.12 -26.91
C PRO A 168 3.56 -12.14 -27.90
N VAL A 169 2.61 -11.33 -27.43
CA VAL A 169 2.00 -10.28 -28.26
C VAL A 169 2.55 -8.91 -27.88
N MET A 170 3.39 -8.33 -28.72
CA MET A 170 3.95 -6.99 -28.53
C MET A 170 2.95 -5.90 -28.92
N VAL A 171 2.62 -5.03 -27.97
CA VAL A 171 1.66 -3.92 -28.14
C VAL A 171 2.39 -2.58 -28.14
N TRP A 172 2.39 -1.88 -29.28
CA TRP A 172 2.89 -0.50 -29.39
C TRP A 172 1.78 0.49 -29.13
N SER A 173 1.82 1.24 -28.02
CA SER A 173 0.67 2.00 -27.52
C SER A 173 0.99 3.47 -27.20
N PRO A 174 0.90 4.39 -28.17
CA PRO A 174 0.92 5.83 -27.90
C PRO A 174 -0.34 6.33 -27.16
N THR A 175 -0.30 7.59 -26.73
CA THR A 175 -1.51 8.36 -26.36
C THR A 175 -1.99 9.21 -27.54
N VAL A 176 -3.26 9.60 -27.54
CA VAL A 176 -3.87 10.40 -28.60
C VAL A 176 -3.16 11.75 -28.82
N GLY A 177 -2.92 12.07 -30.10
CA GLY A 177 -2.13 13.22 -30.56
C GLY A 177 -2.90 14.52 -30.77
N THR A 178 -3.90 14.85 -29.94
CA THR A 178 -4.69 16.09 -30.10
C THR A 178 -3.97 17.32 -29.55
N ASP A 179 -3.73 17.35 -28.23
CA ASP A 179 -3.08 18.47 -27.51
C ASP A 179 -1.69 18.13 -26.95
N TYR A 180 -1.35 16.85 -26.93
CA TYR A 180 -0.08 16.31 -26.45
C TYR A 180 0.44 15.38 -27.55
N PRO A 181 1.75 15.33 -27.92
CA PRO A 181 2.96 15.77 -27.20
C PRO A 181 3.21 17.28 -27.08
N PHE A 182 2.47 18.10 -27.83
CA PHE A 182 2.88 19.45 -28.21
C PHE A 182 2.53 20.49 -27.13
N ARG A 183 3.49 20.84 -26.26
CA ARG A 183 3.30 21.89 -25.23
C ARG A 183 3.21 23.33 -25.80
N GLY A 184 3.40 23.49 -27.11
CA GLY A 184 3.45 24.74 -27.88
C GLY A 184 4.58 24.70 -28.93
N PRO A 185 4.56 25.53 -29.98
CA PRO A 185 5.59 25.51 -31.01
C PRO A 185 6.99 25.76 -30.43
N THR A 186 7.94 24.88 -30.69
CA THR A 186 9.32 24.98 -30.18
C THR A 186 10.35 24.61 -31.24
N SER A 187 11.45 25.38 -31.31
CA SER A 187 12.63 25.05 -32.12
C SER A 187 13.74 24.34 -31.33
N SER A 188 13.40 23.84 -30.14
CA SER A 188 14.28 23.07 -29.27
C SER A 188 13.65 21.74 -28.91
N ALA A 189 14.42 20.66 -29.07
CA ALA A 189 13.98 19.31 -28.70
C ALA A 189 13.97 19.12 -27.18
N PRO A 190 13.09 18.23 -26.66
CA PRO A 190 13.18 17.72 -25.30
C PRO A 190 14.55 17.11 -24.99
N GLU A 191 14.91 17.10 -23.71
CA GLU A 191 16.16 16.49 -23.24
C GLU A 191 16.21 15.01 -23.65
N GLY A 192 17.26 14.63 -24.39
CA GLY A 192 17.44 13.26 -24.90
C GLY A 192 16.80 12.97 -26.27
N ALA A 193 16.20 13.96 -26.93
CA ALA A 193 15.64 13.83 -28.28
C ALA A 193 16.38 14.68 -29.33
N ASP A 194 16.28 14.25 -30.58
CA ASP A 194 16.75 15.00 -31.75
C ASP A 194 15.56 15.73 -32.40
N LEU A 195 15.67 17.04 -32.59
CA LEU A 195 14.62 17.85 -33.22
C LEU A 195 14.33 17.36 -34.64
N ALA A 196 15.36 16.96 -35.39
CA ALA A 196 15.18 16.49 -36.76
C ALA A 196 14.37 15.18 -36.85
N ALA A 197 14.26 14.43 -35.75
CA ALA A 197 13.41 13.24 -35.67
C ALA A 197 11.96 13.56 -35.26
N LEU A 198 11.71 14.73 -34.66
CA LEU A 198 10.40 15.17 -34.17
C LEU A 198 9.71 16.15 -35.12
N ASP A 199 10.49 16.95 -35.86
CA ASP A 199 10.07 17.85 -36.93
C ASP A 199 9.86 17.06 -38.23
N THR A 200 8.71 16.40 -38.30
CA THR A 200 8.32 15.50 -39.39
C THR A 200 7.91 16.23 -40.66
N ASP A 201 7.50 17.50 -40.56
CA ASP A 201 7.19 18.34 -41.72
C ASP A 201 8.40 19.16 -42.23
N GLY A 202 9.49 19.19 -41.45
CA GLY A 202 10.78 19.79 -41.80
C GLY A 202 10.79 21.32 -41.76
N ASN A 203 9.86 21.93 -41.03
CA ASN A 203 9.70 23.39 -40.98
C ASN A 203 10.63 24.07 -39.95
N GLY A 204 11.39 23.29 -39.16
CA GLY A 204 12.31 23.74 -38.12
C GLY A 204 11.66 23.99 -36.76
N THR A 205 10.38 23.65 -36.60
CA THR A 205 9.57 23.86 -35.40
C THR A 205 8.77 22.60 -35.10
N TRP A 206 8.90 22.07 -33.89
CA TRP A 206 8.08 20.97 -33.41
C TRP A 206 6.74 21.48 -32.89
N ASP A 207 5.66 21.21 -33.62
CA ASP A 207 4.30 21.65 -33.30
C ASP A 207 3.20 20.68 -33.78
N ARG A 208 1.93 21.11 -33.76
CA ARG A 208 0.79 20.25 -34.12
C ARG A 208 0.73 19.85 -35.61
N GLY A 209 1.54 20.47 -36.46
CA GLY A 209 1.73 20.06 -37.85
C GLY A 209 2.52 18.76 -37.98
N ASP A 210 3.23 18.36 -36.91
CA ASP A 210 4.01 17.12 -36.89
C ASP A 210 3.19 15.88 -36.56
N ASP A 211 3.62 14.74 -37.10
CA ASP A 211 3.05 13.44 -36.77
C ASP A 211 3.45 13.04 -35.33
N ALA A 212 2.44 12.97 -34.46
CA ALA A 212 2.58 12.64 -33.05
C ALA A 212 3.03 11.18 -32.78
N TYR A 213 3.06 10.32 -33.80
CA TYR A 213 3.18 8.87 -33.67
C TYR A 213 4.38 8.31 -34.43
N SER A 214 4.60 8.74 -35.68
CA SER A 214 5.58 8.13 -36.59
C SER A 214 7.03 8.11 -36.06
N PRO A 215 7.52 9.13 -35.31
CA PRO A 215 8.87 9.07 -34.74
C PRO A 215 9.07 7.94 -33.72
N TYR A 216 7.99 7.43 -33.14
CA TYR A 216 8.00 6.42 -32.09
C TYR A 216 7.64 5.02 -32.60
N TYR A 217 7.28 4.87 -33.88
CA TYR A 217 6.87 3.58 -34.44
C TYR A 217 8.10 2.68 -34.70
N PRO A 218 8.23 1.53 -34.01
CA PRO A 218 9.45 0.73 -34.06
C PRO A 218 9.55 -0.20 -35.29
N GLY A 219 8.46 -0.37 -36.05
CA GLY A 219 8.39 -1.16 -37.28
C GLY A 219 7.35 -2.29 -37.24
N ASP A 220 6.81 -2.65 -38.41
CA ASP A 220 5.78 -3.69 -38.55
C ASP A 220 6.26 -5.10 -38.20
N ASP A 221 7.59 -5.30 -38.19
CA ASP A 221 8.28 -6.56 -37.94
C ASP A 221 8.40 -6.91 -36.45
N VAL A 222 8.18 -5.94 -35.55
CA VAL A 222 8.28 -6.12 -34.09
C VAL A 222 7.00 -5.73 -33.35
N VAL A 223 5.99 -5.23 -34.06
CA VAL A 223 4.69 -4.82 -33.49
C VAL A 223 3.62 -5.81 -33.95
N ASP A 224 3.02 -6.52 -33.01
CA ASP A 224 1.91 -7.44 -33.29
C ASP A 224 0.58 -6.72 -33.25
N TRP A 225 0.40 -5.86 -32.24
CA TRP A 225 -0.80 -5.07 -32.01
C TRP A 225 -0.45 -3.59 -31.87
N VAL A 226 -1.29 -2.74 -32.43
CA VAL A 226 -1.25 -1.31 -32.16
C VAL A 226 -2.16 -0.99 -30.99
N GLY A 227 -1.75 -0.07 -30.14
CA GLY A 227 -2.48 0.38 -28.97
C GLY A 227 -2.76 1.88 -29.05
N LEU A 228 -3.79 2.35 -28.36
CA LEU A 228 -4.03 3.78 -28.19
C LEU A 228 -4.66 4.05 -26.83
N SER A 229 -4.04 4.92 -26.04
CA SER A 229 -4.65 5.45 -24.81
C SER A 229 -5.53 6.66 -25.16
N THR A 230 -6.85 6.47 -25.08
CA THR A 230 -7.87 7.48 -25.40
C THR A 230 -8.83 7.64 -24.23
N TYR A 231 -8.92 8.83 -23.66
CA TYR A 231 -9.78 9.12 -22.53
C TYR A 231 -10.67 10.33 -22.84
N HIS A 232 -11.92 10.29 -22.38
CA HIS A 232 -12.71 11.51 -22.28
C HIS A 232 -12.24 12.29 -21.06
N ASP A 233 -11.50 13.37 -21.29
CA ASP A 233 -10.94 14.23 -20.26
C ASP A 233 -10.64 15.63 -20.82
N GLU A 234 -11.59 16.55 -20.62
CA GLU A 234 -11.46 17.94 -21.06
C GLU A 234 -10.70 18.82 -20.05
N THR A 235 -10.17 18.25 -18.98
CA THR A 235 -9.54 19.05 -17.90
C THR A 235 -8.11 19.49 -18.25
N GLY A 236 -7.37 18.69 -19.03
CA GLY A 236 -6.00 18.99 -19.44
C GLY A 236 -5.10 19.43 -18.26
N SER A 237 -4.41 20.57 -18.40
CA SER A 237 -3.67 21.22 -17.30
C SER A 237 -4.50 22.24 -16.49
N GLY A 238 -5.81 22.31 -16.73
CA GLY A 238 -6.75 23.24 -16.13
C GLY A 238 -7.41 22.73 -14.83
N GLU A 239 -8.46 23.44 -14.39
CA GLU A 239 -9.26 23.02 -13.23
C GLU A 239 -10.11 21.79 -13.56
N ALA A 240 -10.14 20.83 -12.64
CA ALA A 240 -10.94 19.61 -12.79
C ALA A 240 -12.43 19.91 -12.93
N ARG A 241 -13.06 19.40 -14.00
CA ARG A 241 -14.47 19.60 -14.33
C ARG A 241 -15.06 18.32 -14.89
N ASN A 242 -16.26 17.98 -14.45
CA ASN A 242 -17.03 16.92 -15.08
C ASN A 242 -17.72 17.51 -16.31
N THR A 243 -17.48 16.94 -17.48
CA THR A 243 -18.13 17.33 -18.73
C THR A 243 -18.76 16.11 -19.40
N VAL A 244 -19.74 16.35 -20.26
CA VAL A 244 -20.38 15.26 -21.02
C VAL A 244 -19.62 15.11 -22.32
N PRO A 245 -19.29 13.88 -22.75
CA PRO A 245 -18.65 13.66 -24.04
C PRO A 245 -19.45 14.24 -25.20
N GLU A 246 -18.77 14.92 -26.11
CA GLU A 246 -19.40 15.43 -27.33
C GLU A 246 -19.76 14.26 -28.26
N PRO A 247 -20.79 14.39 -29.11
CA PRO A 247 -21.11 13.36 -30.10
C PRO A 247 -19.90 13.04 -30.99
N ASP A 248 -19.66 11.76 -31.25
CA ASP A 248 -18.57 11.25 -32.11
C ASP A 248 -17.14 11.58 -31.62
N GLU A 249 -16.99 12.02 -30.36
CA GLU A 249 -15.70 12.33 -29.74
C GLU A 249 -14.74 11.14 -29.81
N PHE A 250 -15.19 9.93 -29.44
CA PHE A 250 -14.34 8.74 -29.46
C PHE A 250 -13.80 8.43 -30.87
N SER A 251 -14.67 8.41 -31.88
CA SER A 251 -14.27 8.20 -33.28
C SER A 251 -13.33 9.28 -33.80
N THR A 252 -13.49 10.52 -33.34
CA THR A 252 -12.60 11.65 -33.66
C THR A 252 -11.22 11.44 -33.04
N LEU A 253 -11.14 10.96 -31.81
CA LEU A 253 -9.87 10.63 -31.14
C LEU A 253 -9.14 9.46 -31.80
N LEU A 254 -9.86 8.53 -32.44
CA LEU A 254 -9.25 7.50 -33.30
C LEU A 254 -8.73 8.04 -34.65
N GLY A 255 -8.97 9.33 -34.94
CA GLY A 255 -8.62 9.99 -36.19
C GLY A 255 -9.64 9.82 -37.32
N GLY A 256 -10.80 9.19 -37.05
CA GLY A 256 -11.82 8.89 -38.06
C GLY A 256 -11.44 7.75 -39.00
N ALA A 257 -12.30 6.74 -39.16
CA ALA A 257 -12.00 5.54 -39.96
C ALA A 257 -11.67 5.84 -41.45
N GLY A 258 -12.24 6.91 -42.01
CA GLY A 258 -12.08 7.29 -43.42
C GLY A 258 -10.98 8.32 -43.70
N ALA A 259 -10.26 8.80 -42.69
CA ALA A 259 -9.19 9.78 -42.87
C ALA A 259 -7.84 9.04 -42.97
N PRO A 260 -7.15 9.03 -44.12
CA PRO A 260 -5.92 8.26 -44.29
C PRO A 260 -4.79 8.64 -43.33
N GLU A 261 -4.78 9.89 -42.86
CA GLU A 261 -3.82 10.41 -41.87
C GLU A 261 -4.27 10.17 -40.41
N GLY A 262 -5.49 9.69 -40.20
CA GLY A 262 -6.02 9.34 -38.89
C GLY A 262 -5.34 8.09 -38.33
N PHE A 263 -5.16 8.05 -37.00
CA PHE A 263 -4.41 6.98 -36.33
C PHE A 263 -4.94 5.58 -36.68
N TYR A 264 -6.27 5.37 -36.63
CA TYR A 264 -6.88 4.09 -36.96
C TYR A 264 -6.54 3.65 -38.39
N ALA A 265 -6.75 4.54 -39.37
CA ALA A 265 -6.52 4.21 -40.77
C ALA A 265 -5.04 3.93 -41.04
N ALA A 266 -4.14 4.75 -40.49
CA ALA A 266 -2.70 4.69 -40.74
C ALA A 266 -2.00 3.51 -40.04
N TYR A 267 -2.40 3.17 -38.81
CA TYR A 267 -1.68 2.20 -37.98
C TYR A 267 -2.42 0.88 -37.74
N ALA A 268 -3.76 0.87 -37.73
CA ALA A 268 -4.52 -0.37 -37.58
C ALA A 268 -4.92 -0.93 -38.95
N ALA A 269 -5.66 -0.15 -39.75
CA ALA A 269 -6.21 -0.63 -41.02
C ALA A 269 -5.14 -0.85 -42.10
N ALA A 270 -4.33 0.17 -42.41
CA ALA A 270 -3.34 0.10 -43.49
C ALA A 270 -2.20 -0.89 -43.21
N ARG A 271 -1.92 -1.17 -41.93
CA ARG A 271 -0.87 -2.11 -41.50
C ARG A 271 -1.40 -3.49 -41.16
N GLU A 272 -2.72 -3.68 -41.27
CA GLU A 272 -3.43 -4.91 -40.94
C GLU A 272 -3.14 -5.40 -39.51
N LYS A 273 -3.01 -4.46 -38.55
CA LYS A 273 -2.73 -4.75 -37.13
C LYS A 273 -4.00 -4.58 -36.30
N PRO A 274 -4.31 -5.50 -35.35
CA PRO A 274 -5.39 -5.29 -34.40
C PRO A 274 -5.09 -4.10 -33.49
N LEU A 275 -6.15 -3.38 -33.10
CA LEU A 275 -6.12 -2.21 -32.24
C LEU A 275 -6.61 -2.55 -30.83
N MET A 276 -5.77 -2.30 -29.83
CA MET A 276 -6.12 -2.30 -28.41
C MET A 276 -6.33 -0.87 -27.92
N VAL A 277 -7.54 -0.53 -27.52
CA VAL A 277 -7.84 0.80 -26.98
C VAL A 277 -7.87 0.75 -25.46
N GLU A 278 -7.04 1.55 -24.80
CA GLU A 278 -7.17 1.80 -23.36
C GLU A 278 -8.02 3.05 -23.16
N THR A 279 -9.05 2.96 -22.32
CA THR A 279 -10.01 4.07 -22.18
C THR A 279 -10.67 4.19 -20.82
N GLY A 280 -11.26 5.36 -20.58
CA GLY A 280 -12.10 5.72 -19.47
C GLY A 280 -12.64 7.13 -19.66
N SER A 281 -13.60 7.53 -18.85
CA SER A 281 -14.15 8.89 -18.85
C SER A 281 -13.93 9.54 -17.49
N PHE A 282 -13.35 10.73 -17.51
CA PHE A 282 -13.01 11.50 -16.34
C PHE A 282 -14.27 11.79 -15.55
N TRP A 283 -14.28 11.42 -14.28
CA TRP A 283 -15.30 11.91 -13.35
C TRP A 283 -14.69 12.05 -11.96
N SER A 284 -14.95 13.17 -11.30
CA SER A 284 -14.54 13.39 -9.93
C SER A 284 -15.74 13.81 -9.08
N PRO A 285 -15.91 13.23 -7.88
CA PRO A 285 -16.95 13.68 -6.94
C PRO A 285 -16.67 15.09 -6.40
N GLU A 286 -15.42 15.55 -6.48
CA GLU A 286 -14.96 16.86 -6.01
C GLU A 286 -15.07 17.93 -7.10
N ALA A 287 -15.12 17.52 -8.37
CA ALA A 287 -15.39 18.41 -9.50
C ALA A 287 -16.88 18.73 -9.58
N GLY A 288 -17.20 20.01 -9.81
CA GLY A 288 -18.57 20.40 -10.15
C GLY A 288 -18.96 19.92 -11.55
N GLY A 289 -20.27 19.77 -11.81
CA GLY A 289 -20.79 19.41 -13.14
C GLY A 289 -21.81 18.26 -13.11
N PRO A 290 -21.97 17.54 -14.23
CA PRO A 290 -22.85 16.39 -14.36
C PRO A 290 -22.47 15.23 -13.42
N SER A 291 -23.44 14.36 -13.15
CA SER A 291 -23.26 13.13 -12.36
C SER A 291 -22.39 12.10 -13.09
N ALA A 292 -21.86 11.12 -12.34
CA ALA A 292 -21.04 10.05 -12.90
C ALA A 292 -21.74 9.34 -14.07
N ARG A 293 -23.04 9.07 -13.94
CA ARG A 293 -23.81 8.41 -15.00
C ARG A 293 -23.99 9.28 -16.24
N GLU A 294 -24.19 10.59 -16.06
CA GLU A 294 -24.37 11.54 -17.17
C GLU A 294 -23.08 11.72 -17.98
N VAL A 295 -21.91 11.57 -17.35
CA VAL A 295 -20.60 11.59 -18.03
C VAL A 295 -20.25 10.24 -18.65
N LYS A 296 -20.36 9.16 -17.87
CA LYS A 296 -19.85 7.84 -18.27
C LYS A 296 -20.73 7.16 -19.31
N ALA A 297 -22.05 7.29 -19.22
CA ALA A 297 -22.95 6.57 -20.13
C ALA A 297 -22.80 6.97 -21.61
N PRO A 298 -22.73 8.26 -21.97
CA PRO A 298 -22.48 8.65 -23.36
C PRO A 298 -21.11 8.17 -23.87
N TRP A 299 -20.08 8.14 -23.01
CA TRP A 299 -18.77 7.60 -23.38
C TRP A 299 -18.83 6.10 -23.65
N TRP A 300 -19.49 5.33 -22.76
CA TRP A 300 -19.74 3.90 -22.97
C TRP A 300 -20.44 3.64 -24.30
N ASP A 301 -21.49 4.41 -24.58
CA ASP A 301 -22.29 4.25 -25.79
C ASP A 301 -21.43 4.49 -27.05
N GLN A 302 -20.58 5.53 -27.07
CA GLN A 302 -19.67 5.80 -28.19
C GLN A 302 -18.61 4.71 -28.38
N VAL A 303 -17.93 4.29 -27.32
CA VAL A 303 -16.86 3.29 -27.39
C VAL A 303 -17.41 1.94 -27.84
N LEU A 304 -18.51 1.48 -27.24
CA LEU A 304 -19.11 0.18 -27.56
C LEU A 304 -19.72 0.16 -28.96
N ALA A 305 -20.30 1.29 -29.42
CA ALA A 305 -20.79 1.41 -30.78
C ALA A 305 -19.65 1.35 -31.81
N ALA A 306 -18.54 2.05 -31.56
CA ALA A 306 -17.37 2.00 -32.43
C ALA A 306 -16.75 0.60 -32.48
N ALA A 307 -16.55 -0.03 -31.32
CA ALA A 307 -16.02 -1.39 -31.24
C ALA A 307 -16.92 -2.44 -31.91
N SER A 308 -18.23 -2.18 -32.01
CA SER A 308 -19.20 -3.06 -32.69
C SER A 308 -19.48 -2.68 -34.15
N SER A 309 -18.75 -1.71 -34.70
CA SER A 309 -18.97 -1.18 -36.04
C SER A 309 -18.02 -1.80 -37.07
N GLU A 310 -18.52 -2.06 -38.28
CA GLU A 310 -17.69 -2.45 -39.43
C GLU A 310 -16.68 -1.36 -39.84
N ALA A 311 -16.92 -0.10 -39.47
CA ALA A 311 -15.99 0.99 -39.75
C ALA A 311 -14.68 0.87 -38.94
N TYR A 312 -14.73 0.18 -37.79
CA TYR A 312 -13.61 0.00 -36.88
C TYR A 312 -13.36 -1.50 -36.62
N ASP A 313 -13.41 -2.31 -37.69
CA ASP A 313 -13.25 -3.77 -37.71
C ASP A 313 -11.91 -4.32 -37.18
N ARG A 314 -10.91 -3.45 -36.98
CA ARG A 314 -9.63 -3.80 -36.37
C ARG A 314 -9.58 -3.56 -34.87
N ILE A 315 -10.59 -2.99 -34.22
CA ILE A 315 -10.64 -2.95 -32.75
C ILE A 315 -10.69 -4.39 -32.24
N GLY A 316 -9.60 -4.86 -31.66
CA GLY A 316 -9.45 -6.21 -31.13
C GLY A 316 -9.61 -6.28 -29.61
N ALA A 317 -9.43 -5.17 -28.91
CA ALA A 317 -9.67 -5.09 -27.47
C ALA A 317 -9.99 -3.66 -27.01
N VAL A 318 -10.90 -3.53 -26.04
CA VAL A 318 -11.17 -2.29 -25.31
C VAL A 318 -10.89 -2.53 -23.83
N VAL A 319 -9.79 -1.97 -23.33
CA VAL A 319 -9.32 -2.11 -21.95
C VAL A 319 -9.79 -0.92 -21.14
N TRP A 320 -10.74 -1.15 -20.23
CA TRP A 320 -11.31 -0.11 -19.39
C TRP A 320 -10.44 0.20 -18.19
N ASN A 321 -10.24 1.49 -17.88
CA ASN A 321 -9.59 1.90 -16.64
C ASN A 321 -10.58 1.80 -15.47
N GLU A 322 -10.38 0.81 -14.60
CA GLU A 322 -11.18 0.56 -13.39
C GLU A 322 -10.40 0.94 -12.12
N THR A 323 -9.64 2.04 -12.20
CA THR A 323 -8.88 2.59 -11.07
C THR A 323 -9.44 3.92 -10.58
N VAL A 324 -8.99 4.34 -9.40
CA VAL A 324 -9.13 5.72 -8.92
C VAL A 324 -7.74 6.34 -8.91
N GLU A 325 -7.60 7.47 -9.60
CA GLU A 325 -6.34 8.19 -9.70
C GLU A 325 -6.42 9.53 -8.96
N GLU A 326 -5.28 10.00 -8.46
CA GLU A 326 -5.19 11.31 -7.81
C GLU A 326 -4.48 12.31 -8.71
N ARG A 327 -5.07 13.50 -8.89
CA ARG A 327 -4.45 14.64 -9.58
C ARG A 327 -4.10 15.77 -8.62
N ALA A 328 -3.21 16.65 -9.08
CA ALA A 328 -2.75 17.83 -8.35
C ALA A 328 -2.18 17.53 -6.93
N GLY A 329 -1.42 16.44 -6.78
CA GLY A 329 -0.80 16.07 -5.50
C GLY A 329 -1.79 15.56 -4.44
N GLY A 330 -2.87 14.90 -4.87
CA GLY A 330 -3.90 14.33 -3.99
C GLY A 330 -5.07 15.26 -3.67
N ALA A 331 -5.20 16.37 -4.41
CA ALA A 331 -6.27 17.35 -4.20
C ALA A 331 -7.55 17.05 -4.99
N VAL A 332 -7.48 16.22 -6.04
CA VAL A 332 -8.63 15.79 -6.83
C VAL A 332 -8.56 14.28 -7.05
N ALA A 333 -9.56 13.55 -6.56
CA ALA A 333 -9.74 12.13 -6.88
C ALA A 333 -10.54 11.96 -8.19
N VAL A 334 -9.96 11.26 -9.16
CA VAL A 334 -10.58 10.93 -10.46
C VAL A 334 -10.97 9.46 -10.42
N ASP A 335 -12.27 9.19 -10.52
CA ASP A 335 -12.82 7.85 -10.50
C ASP A 335 -13.14 7.38 -11.92
N TRP A 336 -12.27 6.54 -12.48
CA TRP A 336 -12.42 6.00 -13.83
C TRP A 336 -13.41 4.82 -13.90
N ARG A 337 -13.67 4.16 -12.76
CA ARG A 337 -14.41 2.90 -12.67
C ARG A 337 -15.84 2.96 -13.21
N SER A 338 -16.19 2.04 -14.10
CA SER A 338 -17.57 1.80 -14.52
C SER A 338 -18.29 0.85 -13.56
N THR A 339 -17.53 0.13 -12.72
CA THR A 339 -18.07 -0.84 -11.74
C THR A 339 -18.03 -0.35 -10.28
N ALA A 340 -17.98 0.97 -10.07
CA ALA A 340 -17.80 1.59 -8.74
C ALA A 340 -18.96 1.31 -7.77
N ASP A 341 -20.19 1.32 -8.29
CA ASP A 341 -21.41 1.10 -7.51
C ASP A 341 -22.45 0.28 -8.30
N PRO A 342 -23.47 -0.28 -7.64
CA PRO A 342 -24.43 -1.17 -8.29
C PRO A 342 -25.23 -0.54 -9.44
N ASP A 343 -25.55 0.75 -9.39
CA ASP A 343 -26.38 1.43 -10.39
C ASP A 343 -25.57 1.71 -11.66
N LEU A 344 -24.32 2.18 -11.51
CA LEU A 344 -23.39 2.32 -12.63
C LEU A 344 -23.05 0.96 -13.25
N THR A 345 -22.78 -0.03 -12.41
CA THR A 345 -22.45 -1.40 -12.86
C THR A 345 -23.58 -2.02 -13.66
N ALA A 346 -24.83 -1.88 -13.20
CA ALA A 346 -26.00 -2.39 -13.92
C ALA A 346 -26.17 -1.71 -15.29
N ALA A 347 -25.98 -0.39 -15.35
CA ALA A 347 -26.10 0.38 -16.59
C ALA A 347 -24.97 0.08 -17.59
N PHE A 348 -23.76 -0.16 -17.11
CA PHE A 348 -22.62 -0.56 -17.94
C PHE A 348 -22.78 -1.99 -18.46
N ARG A 349 -23.15 -2.93 -17.59
CA ARG A 349 -23.43 -4.34 -17.96
C ARG A 349 -24.46 -4.45 -19.08
N GLU A 350 -25.56 -3.72 -18.97
CA GLU A 350 -26.63 -3.72 -20.00
C GLU A 350 -26.07 -3.35 -21.39
N ARG A 351 -25.17 -2.36 -21.45
CA ARG A 351 -24.55 -1.91 -22.70
C ARG A 351 -23.52 -2.89 -23.23
N VAL A 352 -22.68 -3.45 -22.35
CA VAL A 352 -21.71 -4.50 -22.72
C VAL A 352 -22.45 -5.70 -23.30
N GLN A 353 -23.53 -6.17 -22.68
CA GLN A 353 -24.35 -7.29 -23.16
C GLN A 353 -25.06 -7.00 -24.50
N ALA A 354 -25.32 -5.72 -24.80
CA ALA A 354 -25.89 -5.30 -26.08
C ALA A 354 -24.84 -5.08 -27.18
N SER A 355 -23.54 -5.09 -26.83
CA SER A 355 -22.42 -4.89 -27.75
C SER A 355 -21.90 -6.21 -28.33
N SER A 356 -20.97 -6.11 -29.28
CA SER A 356 -20.25 -7.26 -29.83
C SER A 356 -19.03 -7.70 -29.00
N LEU A 357 -18.72 -6.99 -27.90
CA LEU A 357 -17.54 -7.29 -27.10
C LEU A 357 -17.64 -8.66 -26.43
N VAL A 358 -16.52 -9.38 -26.43
CA VAL A 358 -16.36 -10.66 -25.76
C VAL A 358 -15.95 -10.42 -24.31
N THR A 359 -16.81 -10.82 -23.38
CA THR A 359 -16.49 -11.02 -21.97
C THR A 359 -15.87 -12.41 -21.75
N GLY A 360 -15.25 -12.63 -20.59
CA GLY A 360 -14.67 -13.93 -20.25
C GLY A 360 -15.70 -14.94 -19.72
N PRO A 361 -15.29 -16.20 -19.46
CA PRO A 361 -13.95 -16.76 -19.71
C PRO A 361 -13.70 -17.01 -21.21
N VAL A 362 -12.50 -16.66 -21.68
CA VAL A 362 -11.99 -16.88 -23.05
C VAL A 362 -10.99 -18.04 -23.13
N THR A 363 -10.46 -18.49 -21.99
CA THR A 363 -9.66 -19.71 -21.84
C THR A 363 -10.28 -20.66 -20.81
N GLU A 364 -9.79 -21.90 -20.73
CA GLU A 364 -10.21 -22.79 -19.65
C GLU A 364 -9.85 -22.20 -18.28
N GLN A 365 -10.81 -22.17 -17.38
CA GLN A 365 -10.58 -21.74 -16.00
C GLN A 365 -9.78 -22.83 -15.27
N ALA A 366 -8.51 -22.56 -15.03
CA ALA A 366 -7.58 -23.49 -14.39
C ALA A 366 -6.73 -22.78 -13.34
N ALA A 367 -6.35 -23.53 -12.30
CA ALA A 367 -5.38 -23.06 -11.32
C ALA A 367 -3.96 -23.37 -11.82
N LEU A 368 -3.09 -22.36 -11.87
CA LEU A 368 -1.69 -22.54 -12.31
C LEU A 368 -0.91 -23.45 -11.34
N PRO A 369 -0.31 -24.56 -11.81
CA PRO A 369 0.57 -25.39 -10.99
C PRO A 369 1.85 -24.65 -10.61
N GLY A 370 2.37 -24.80 -9.39
CA GLY A 370 3.70 -24.28 -9.04
C GLY A 370 3.79 -22.75 -8.88
N ALA A 371 2.78 -21.99 -9.29
CA ALA A 371 2.46 -20.72 -8.62
C ALA A 371 2.22 -21.09 -7.16
N ALA A 372 3.26 -20.94 -6.32
CA ALA A 372 3.06 -20.82 -4.90
C ALA A 372 2.07 -19.68 -4.80
N SER A 373 0.81 -20.05 -4.60
CA SER A 373 -0.18 -19.10 -4.27
C SER A 373 0.48 -18.36 -3.10
N SER A 374 0.72 -17.06 -3.26
CA SER A 374 0.40 -16.20 -2.14
C SER A 374 -1.08 -16.48 -1.94
N ALA A 375 -1.36 -17.60 -1.25
CA ALA A 375 -2.71 -18.12 -1.17
C ALA A 375 -3.46 -16.92 -0.65
N PRO A 376 -4.57 -16.51 -1.29
CA PRO A 376 -5.47 -15.61 -0.63
C PRO A 376 -5.69 -16.30 0.72
N GLY A 377 -5.15 -15.71 1.78
CA GLY A 377 -5.03 -16.39 3.06
C GLY A 377 -6.39 -16.99 3.39
N ILE A 378 -6.44 -18.20 3.96
CA ILE A 378 -7.65 -18.98 4.17
C ILE A 378 -8.85 -18.08 4.54
N VAL A 379 -9.74 -17.83 3.58
CA VAL A 379 -10.93 -17.00 3.79
C VAL A 379 -12.09 -17.91 4.18
N LEU A 380 -12.45 -17.89 5.47
CA LEU A 380 -13.65 -18.57 5.94
C LEU A 380 -14.88 -17.77 5.50
N ARG A 381 -15.84 -18.44 4.86
CA ARG A 381 -17.09 -17.85 4.35
C ARG A 381 -18.33 -18.48 5.01
N GLY A 382 -19.45 -17.75 4.95
CA GLY A 382 -20.76 -18.27 5.36
C GLY A 382 -20.83 -18.69 6.84
N PRO A 383 -21.54 -19.78 7.17
CA PRO A 383 -21.73 -20.21 8.56
C PRO A 383 -20.43 -20.50 9.33
N VAL A 384 -19.38 -20.93 8.64
CA VAL A 384 -18.07 -21.24 9.24
C VAL A 384 -17.40 -19.97 9.76
N ALA A 385 -17.46 -18.88 8.98
CA ALA A 385 -16.93 -17.57 9.37
C ALA A 385 -17.63 -17.03 10.63
N TRP A 386 -18.96 -17.07 10.64
CA TRP A 386 -19.77 -16.65 11.77
C TRP A 386 -19.58 -17.54 13.00
N GLY A 387 -19.40 -18.85 12.81
CA GLY A 387 -19.05 -19.79 13.87
C GLY A 387 -17.70 -19.47 14.51
N ALA A 388 -16.68 -19.18 13.69
CA ALA A 388 -15.36 -18.76 14.16
C ALA A 388 -15.43 -17.42 14.93
N ALA A 389 -16.16 -16.43 14.40
CA ALA A 389 -16.38 -15.15 15.08
C ALA A 389 -17.09 -15.32 16.44
N ALA A 390 -18.13 -16.16 16.50
CA ALA A 390 -18.83 -16.47 17.74
C ALA A 390 -17.92 -17.19 18.76
N ALA A 391 -17.05 -18.10 18.30
CA ALA A 391 -16.07 -18.76 19.15
C ALA A 391 -15.06 -17.76 19.75
N VAL A 392 -14.54 -16.82 18.94
CA VAL A 392 -13.62 -15.77 19.40
C VAL A 392 -14.28 -14.85 20.43
N LEU A 393 -15.54 -14.43 20.19
CA LEU A 393 -16.33 -13.69 21.17
C LEU A 393 -16.56 -14.50 22.45
N GLY A 394 -16.86 -15.80 22.32
CA GLY A 394 -17.02 -16.72 23.45
C GLY A 394 -15.75 -16.85 24.29
N VAL A 395 -14.57 -16.96 23.65
CA VAL A 395 -13.26 -16.95 24.32
C VAL A 395 -13.01 -15.62 25.01
N GLY A 396 -13.30 -14.49 24.37
CA GLY A 396 -13.21 -13.16 24.98
C GLY A 396 -14.07 -13.04 26.23
N LEU A 397 -15.31 -13.53 26.19
CA LEU A 397 -16.22 -13.56 27.33
C LEU A 397 -15.69 -14.48 28.44
N LEU A 398 -15.20 -15.67 28.09
CA LEU A 398 -14.60 -16.61 29.04
C LEU A 398 -13.39 -15.99 29.75
N LEU A 399 -12.51 -15.31 29.01
CA LEU A 399 -11.35 -14.59 29.57
C LEU A 399 -11.77 -13.47 30.52
N CYS A 400 -12.94 -12.86 30.32
CA CYS A 400 -13.50 -11.90 31.26
C CYS A 400 -14.05 -12.57 32.53
N LEU A 401 -14.60 -13.78 32.42
CA LEU A 401 -15.27 -14.49 33.52
C LEU A 401 -14.30 -15.29 34.41
N LEU A 402 -13.31 -15.96 33.84
CA LEU A 402 -12.32 -16.81 34.53
C LEU A 402 -11.64 -16.16 35.76
N PRO A 403 -11.23 -14.88 35.75
CA PRO A 403 -10.58 -14.25 36.90
C PRO A 403 -11.49 -14.06 38.13
N ARG A 404 -12.79 -14.36 37.99
CA ARG A 404 -13.76 -14.39 39.09
C ARG A 404 -13.71 -15.68 39.89
N ALA A 405 -13.19 -16.77 39.32
CA ALA A 405 -12.99 -18.04 40.03
C ALA A 405 -11.95 -17.87 41.16
N ARG A 406 -12.17 -18.53 42.30
CA ARG A 406 -11.28 -18.43 43.48
C ARG A 406 -9.84 -18.89 43.17
N SER A 407 -9.69 -19.91 42.34
CA SER A 407 -8.39 -20.45 41.89
C SER A 407 -7.57 -19.47 41.05
N ALA A 408 -8.22 -18.59 40.27
CA ALA A 408 -7.55 -17.61 39.41
C ALA A 408 -7.03 -16.36 40.17
N ARG A 409 -7.30 -16.24 41.49
CA ARG A 409 -6.78 -15.12 42.29
C ARG A 409 -5.25 -15.12 42.41
N ALA A 410 -4.63 -16.31 42.37
CA ALA A 410 -3.18 -16.46 42.40
C ALA A 410 -2.49 -15.91 41.14
N TRP A 411 -3.22 -15.68 40.05
CA TRP A 411 -2.66 -15.19 38.79
C TRP A 411 -2.59 -13.67 38.69
N ARG A 412 -3.25 -12.96 39.62
CA ARG A 412 -3.39 -11.51 39.57
C ARG A 412 -2.06 -10.79 39.75
N TYR A 413 -1.99 -9.58 39.19
CA TYR A 413 -0.83 -8.71 39.36
C TYR A 413 -0.61 -8.38 40.84
N ALA A 414 0.58 -8.71 41.34
CA ALA A 414 0.98 -8.52 42.73
C ALA A 414 2.46 -8.10 42.84
N GLU A 415 2.94 -7.22 41.95
CA GLU A 415 4.31 -6.69 42.10
C GLU A 415 4.36 -5.51 43.09
N PRO A 416 5.26 -5.55 44.09
CA PRO A 416 5.45 -4.48 45.07
C PRO A 416 6.34 -3.33 44.58
N SER A 417 6.87 -3.41 43.35
CA SER A 417 7.75 -2.39 42.77
C SER A 417 6.97 -1.11 42.40
N PRO A 418 7.54 0.10 42.60
CA PRO A 418 6.95 1.35 42.12
C PRO A 418 6.90 1.44 40.59
N ARG A 419 7.69 0.64 39.85
CA ARG A 419 7.64 0.51 38.39
C ARG A 419 6.64 -0.58 37.99
N ASP A 420 5.72 -0.26 37.09
CA ASP A 420 4.70 -1.20 36.60
C ASP A 420 5.21 -2.03 35.40
N SER A 421 5.57 -3.29 35.66
CA SER A 421 6.10 -4.19 34.63
C SER A 421 5.08 -4.55 33.54
N ARG A 422 3.78 -4.30 33.75
CA ARG A 422 2.77 -4.53 32.69
C ARG A 422 2.93 -3.55 31.54
N ILE A 423 3.27 -2.30 31.83
CA ILE A 423 3.52 -1.29 30.78
C ILE A 423 4.82 -1.59 30.05
N ASP A 424 5.85 -2.07 30.76
CA ASP A 424 7.07 -2.56 30.11
C ASP A 424 6.73 -3.74 29.16
N MET A 425 5.88 -4.69 29.58
CA MET A 425 5.47 -5.80 28.72
C MET A 425 4.67 -5.34 27.49
N LEU A 426 3.71 -4.41 27.64
CA LEU A 426 2.98 -3.83 26.50
C LEU A 426 3.89 -3.08 25.54
N ARG A 427 4.88 -2.34 26.06
CA ARG A 427 5.92 -1.70 25.22
C ARG A 427 6.78 -2.74 24.50
N GLY A 428 7.04 -3.87 25.13
CA GLY A 428 7.69 -5.03 24.54
C GLY A 428 6.91 -5.59 23.36
N VAL A 429 5.60 -5.73 23.49
CA VAL A 429 4.72 -6.15 22.36
C VAL A 429 4.76 -5.10 21.25
N ALA A 430 4.59 -3.82 21.59
CA ALA A 430 4.59 -2.74 20.60
C ALA A 430 5.91 -2.69 19.79
N ILE A 431 7.06 -2.82 20.45
CA ILE A 431 8.35 -2.79 19.74
C ILE A 431 8.58 -4.03 18.88
N VAL A 432 8.10 -5.20 19.29
CA VAL A 432 8.15 -6.40 18.44
C VAL A 432 7.29 -6.21 17.19
N PHE A 433 6.10 -5.61 17.32
CA PHE A 433 5.24 -5.30 16.18
C PHE A 433 5.92 -4.34 15.20
N VAL A 434 6.58 -3.29 15.73
CA VAL A 434 7.36 -2.36 14.91
C VAL A 434 8.49 -3.08 14.16
N VAL A 435 9.28 -3.91 14.85
CA VAL A 435 10.39 -4.64 14.22
C VAL A 435 9.89 -5.57 13.12
N VAL A 436 8.83 -6.35 13.38
CA VAL A 436 8.28 -7.27 12.39
C VAL A 436 7.80 -6.52 11.15
N ASN A 437 7.02 -5.46 11.35
CA ASN A 437 6.45 -4.68 10.24
C ASN A 437 7.49 -3.87 9.46
N HIS A 438 8.59 -3.43 10.09
CA HIS A 438 9.66 -2.70 9.41
C HIS A 438 10.61 -3.59 8.61
N VAL A 439 10.80 -4.85 9.04
CA VAL A 439 11.61 -5.83 8.28
C VAL A 439 10.87 -6.32 7.04
N GLY A 440 9.54 -6.46 7.10
CA GLY A 440 8.70 -6.72 5.93
C GLY A 440 8.92 -8.06 5.22
N LEU A 441 9.47 -9.07 5.89
CA LEU A 441 9.62 -10.42 5.33
C LEU A 441 8.33 -11.22 5.49
N THR A 442 7.94 -11.97 4.46
CA THR A 442 6.81 -12.90 4.49
C THR A 442 7.05 -13.99 5.54
N SER A 443 6.29 -13.99 6.64
CA SER A 443 6.52 -14.93 7.76
C SER A 443 5.28 -15.16 8.61
N LEU A 444 5.33 -16.19 9.46
CA LEU A 444 4.29 -16.44 10.47
C LEU A 444 4.16 -15.31 11.49
N PHE A 445 5.21 -14.50 11.70
CA PHE A 445 5.14 -13.35 12.60
C PHE A 445 4.24 -12.25 12.05
N GLN A 446 4.19 -12.07 10.73
CA GLN A 446 3.39 -11.02 10.11
C GLN A 446 1.88 -11.21 10.36
N SER A 447 1.42 -12.47 10.38
CA SER A 447 0.05 -12.85 10.75
C SER A 447 -0.31 -12.53 12.22
N LEU A 448 0.69 -12.29 13.07
CA LEU A 448 0.50 -12.00 14.50
C LEU A 448 0.68 -10.51 14.85
N THR A 449 1.20 -9.68 13.94
CA THR A 449 1.53 -8.27 14.22
C THR A 449 0.69 -7.27 13.44
N GLN A 450 0.41 -7.52 12.15
CA GLN A 450 -0.29 -6.54 11.31
C GLN A 450 -1.80 -6.65 11.48
N GLU A 451 -2.36 -5.71 12.25
CA GLU A 451 -3.79 -5.58 12.57
C GLU A 451 -4.45 -6.84 13.18
N ALA A 452 -3.66 -7.81 13.60
CA ALA A 452 -4.12 -9.09 14.14
C ALA A 452 -4.92 -8.95 15.44
N VAL A 453 -4.71 -7.88 16.20
CA VAL A 453 -5.40 -7.60 17.48
C VAL A 453 -6.49 -6.54 17.30
N GLY A 454 -6.71 -6.07 16.08
CA GLY A 454 -7.55 -4.93 15.72
C GLY A 454 -6.82 -4.00 14.75
N VAL A 455 -7.57 -3.09 14.13
CA VAL A 455 -7.07 -2.03 13.23
C VAL A 455 -6.17 -1.02 13.97
N VAL A 456 -4.99 -1.48 14.37
CA VAL A 456 -3.97 -0.82 15.20
C VAL A 456 -2.60 -1.34 14.77
N SER A 457 -1.60 -0.47 14.82
CA SER A 457 -0.19 -0.73 14.53
C SER A 457 0.69 -0.60 15.77
N GLY A 458 1.92 -1.12 15.67
CA GLY A 458 2.94 -0.96 16.71
C GLY A 458 3.27 0.50 17.01
N ALA A 459 3.21 1.40 16.03
CA ALA A 459 3.57 2.82 16.19
C ALA A 459 2.59 3.55 17.14
N GLU A 460 1.28 3.36 16.97
CA GLU A 460 0.28 4.00 17.84
C GLU A 460 0.41 3.55 19.29
N LEU A 461 0.60 2.24 19.50
CA LEU A 461 0.85 1.67 20.82
C LEU A 461 2.14 2.22 21.43
N PHE A 462 3.20 2.34 20.63
CA PHE A 462 4.49 2.87 21.07
C PHE A 462 4.38 4.33 21.54
N VAL A 463 3.70 5.20 20.77
CA VAL A 463 3.47 6.62 21.09
C VAL A 463 2.65 6.77 22.36
N LEU A 464 1.51 6.10 22.45
CA LEU A 464 0.62 6.17 23.61
C LEU A 464 1.32 5.68 24.89
N LEU A 465 1.96 4.51 24.84
CA LEU A 465 2.65 3.94 26.01
C LEU A 465 3.85 4.77 26.45
N SER A 466 4.52 5.45 25.50
CA SER A 466 5.62 6.37 25.81
C SER A 466 5.14 7.57 26.61
N GLY A 467 4.00 8.17 26.21
CA GLY A 467 3.31 9.19 26.99
C GLY A 467 2.94 8.68 28.38
N ALA A 468 2.37 7.47 28.48
CA ALA A 468 1.96 6.88 29.76
C ALA A 468 3.13 6.66 30.74
N VAL A 469 4.29 6.23 30.25
CA VAL A 469 5.50 6.13 31.09
C VAL A 469 5.93 7.50 31.58
N LEU A 470 5.90 8.52 30.71
CA LEU A 470 6.34 9.87 31.08
C LEU A 470 5.42 10.50 32.14
N GLY A 471 4.11 10.39 31.94
CA GLY A 471 3.10 10.82 32.91
C GLY A 471 3.23 10.13 34.27
N MET A 472 3.53 8.83 34.27
CA MET A 472 3.72 8.06 35.51
C MET A 472 5.01 8.42 36.26
N VAL A 473 6.12 8.56 35.53
CA VAL A 473 7.46 8.72 36.14
C VAL A 473 7.69 10.15 36.62
N TYR A 474 7.26 11.15 35.84
CA TYR A 474 7.49 12.56 36.16
C TYR A 474 6.27 13.24 36.82
N GLY A 475 5.08 12.65 36.72
CA GLY A 475 3.86 13.20 37.33
C GLY A 475 3.98 13.51 38.83
N PRO A 476 4.49 12.58 39.67
CA PRO A 476 4.69 12.85 41.09
C PRO A 476 5.76 13.92 41.38
N ARG A 477 6.79 14.02 40.53
CA ARG A 477 7.95 14.92 40.73
C ARG A 477 7.64 16.37 40.36
N VAL A 478 6.77 16.58 39.38
CA VAL A 478 6.50 17.91 38.82
C VAL A 478 5.88 18.91 39.82
N ARG A 479 5.33 18.43 40.95
CA ARG A 479 4.76 19.30 42.01
C ARG A 479 5.81 20.00 42.87
N GLY A 480 7.05 19.51 42.90
CA GLY A 480 8.14 20.08 43.71
C GLY A 480 9.43 20.34 42.93
N GLU A 481 9.64 19.64 41.80
CA GLU A 481 10.92 19.59 41.07
C GLU A 481 10.74 19.91 39.58
N LEU A 482 9.88 20.87 39.21
CA LEU A 482 9.58 21.17 37.80
C LEU A 482 10.84 21.48 36.98
N GLY A 483 11.82 22.19 37.54
CA GLY A 483 13.10 22.45 36.87
C GLY A 483 13.84 21.18 36.50
N GLU A 484 13.98 20.22 37.43
CA GLU A 484 14.63 18.93 37.17
C GLU A 484 13.86 18.08 36.15
N VAL A 485 12.52 18.19 36.12
CA VAL A 485 11.69 17.55 35.08
C VAL A 485 12.00 18.16 33.71
N VAL A 486 12.07 19.49 33.59
CA VAL A 486 12.42 20.20 32.36
C VAL A 486 13.83 19.81 31.89
N ASP A 487 14.82 19.81 32.78
CA ASP A 487 16.20 19.49 32.44
C ASP A 487 16.33 18.05 31.94
N ARG A 488 15.70 17.08 32.63
CA ARG A 488 15.78 15.67 32.22
C ARG A 488 15.03 15.37 30.94
N THR A 489 13.87 15.99 30.72
CA THR A 489 13.09 15.79 29.49
C THR A 489 13.75 16.47 28.30
N THR A 490 14.28 17.69 28.48
CA THR A 490 15.06 18.40 27.45
C THR A 490 16.34 17.64 27.10
N ALA A 491 17.11 17.18 28.09
CA ALA A 491 18.31 16.36 27.84
C ALA A 491 17.99 15.06 27.10
N ARG A 492 16.83 14.46 27.39
CA ARG A 492 16.35 13.27 26.66
C ARG A 492 15.94 13.59 25.23
N ALA A 493 15.21 14.69 25.00
CA ALA A 493 14.83 15.14 23.66
C ALA A 493 16.08 15.47 22.82
N TRP A 494 17.06 16.14 23.42
CA TRP A 494 18.35 16.42 22.77
C TRP A 494 19.09 15.13 22.39
N LYS A 495 19.20 14.17 23.32
CA LYS A 495 19.86 12.88 23.03
C LYS A 495 19.16 12.14 21.88
N LEU A 496 17.82 12.18 21.84
CA LEU A 496 17.03 11.60 20.75
C LEU A 496 17.30 12.28 19.42
N TYR A 497 17.30 13.62 19.39
CA TYR A 497 17.57 14.40 18.20
C TYR A 497 18.97 14.11 17.64
N VAL A 498 20.00 14.15 18.49
CA VAL A 498 21.38 13.81 18.08
C VAL A 498 21.47 12.36 17.58
N THR A 499 20.80 11.42 18.25
CA THR A 499 20.76 10.03 17.78
C THR A 499 20.14 9.93 16.40
N ALA A 500 19.07 10.68 16.12
CA ALA A 500 18.44 10.70 14.81
C ALA A 500 19.36 11.25 13.73
N LEU A 501 20.01 12.39 13.99
CA LEU A 501 20.99 12.97 13.07
C LEU A 501 22.14 11.98 12.75
N VAL A 502 22.67 11.31 13.78
CA VAL A 502 23.74 10.32 13.60
C VAL A 502 23.27 9.13 12.78
N VAL A 503 22.06 8.61 13.02
CA VAL A 503 21.50 7.49 12.23
C VAL A 503 21.31 7.89 10.78
N VAL A 504 20.75 9.08 10.51
CA VAL A 504 20.56 9.59 9.14
C VAL A 504 21.89 9.64 8.38
N LEU A 505 22.92 10.24 8.99
CA LEU A 505 24.25 10.36 8.39
C LEU A 505 24.96 9.01 8.25
N LEU A 506 24.81 8.11 9.22
CA LEU A 506 25.44 6.80 9.19
C LEU A 506 24.81 5.90 8.12
N VAL A 507 23.48 5.89 8.00
CA VAL A 507 22.78 5.15 6.94
C VAL A 507 23.16 5.69 5.56
N TYR A 508 23.25 7.01 5.41
CA TYR A 508 23.75 7.61 4.17
C TYR A 508 25.20 7.20 3.86
N ALA A 509 26.09 7.23 4.85
CA ALA A 509 27.47 6.78 4.64
C ALA A 509 27.55 5.30 4.24
N LEU A 510 26.72 4.45 4.84
CA LEU A 510 26.63 3.03 4.49
C LEU A 510 26.04 2.81 3.09
N SER A 511 25.06 3.62 2.66
CA SER A 511 24.49 3.51 1.30
C SER A 511 25.46 3.91 0.20
N ARG A 512 26.59 4.55 0.54
CA ARG A 512 27.68 4.82 -0.42
C ARG A 512 28.63 3.65 -0.65
N ILE A 513 28.50 2.56 0.11
CA ILE A 513 29.33 1.36 -0.08
C ILE A 513 28.72 0.52 -1.22
N PRO A 514 29.39 0.35 -2.38
CA PRO A 514 28.79 -0.28 -3.57
C PRO A 514 28.34 -1.74 -3.38
N VAL A 515 28.89 -2.43 -2.38
CA VAL A 515 28.57 -3.84 -2.07
C VAL A 515 27.31 -3.96 -1.22
N LEU A 516 26.82 -2.87 -0.61
CA LEU A 516 25.65 -2.89 0.26
C LEU A 516 24.39 -2.48 -0.52
N GLU A 517 23.39 -3.36 -0.50
CA GLU A 517 22.00 -3.02 -0.83
C GLU A 517 21.43 -2.21 0.34
N ALA A 518 21.21 -0.92 0.13
CA ALA A 518 20.65 -0.01 1.13
C ALA A 518 19.25 0.50 0.74
N GLY A 519 18.72 0.10 -0.41
CA GLY A 519 17.42 0.56 -0.93
C GLY A 519 16.30 0.30 0.06
N SER A 520 16.32 -0.84 0.75
CA SER A 520 15.36 -1.19 1.81
C SER A 520 15.21 -0.14 2.94
N VAL A 521 16.25 0.67 3.21
CA VAL A 521 16.25 1.72 4.24
C VAL A 521 16.35 3.13 3.67
N THR A 522 16.86 3.32 2.45
CA THR A 522 16.99 4.64 1.81
C THR A 522 15.83 4.99 0.88
N THR A 523 15.02 4.01 0.48
CA THR A 523 13.84 4.22 -0.36
C THR A 523 12.56 3.83 0.36
N PHE A 524 11.44 4.42 -0.05
CA PHE A 524 10.11 4.04 0.40
C PHE A 524 9.23 3.74 -0.81
N ARG A 525 8.72 2.51 -0.90
CA ARG A 525 7.70 2.14 -1.88
C ARG A 525 6.33 2.35 -1.24
N ASP A 526 5.57 3.31 -1.72
CA ASP A 526 4.24 3.59 -1.18
C ASP A 526 3.29 2.43 -1.50
N GLN A 527 2.48 2.08 -0.51
CA GLN A 527 1.52 0.99 -0.56
C GLN A 527 0.09 1.50 -0.77
N GLY A 528 -0.07 2.79 -1.13
CA GLY A 528 -1.39 3.42 -1.27
C GLY A 528 -2.03 3.82 0.06
N THR A 529 -1.26 3.81 1.15
CA THR A 529 -1.75 4.05 2.53
C THR A 529 -1.12 5.29 3.18
N GLY A 530 -0.31 6.02 2.41
CA GLY A 530 0.39 7.24 2.81
C GLY A 530 -0.48 8.51 2.72
N ALA A 531 0.13 9.68 2.92
CA ALA A 531 -0.54 10.97 2.76
C ALA A 531 -0.93 11.28 1.30
N ALA A 532 -0.26 10.65 0.34
CA ALA A 532 -0.50 10.74 -1.11
C ALA A 532 -1.52 9.70 -1.62
N GLY A 533 -2.28 9.10 -0.69
CA GLY A 533 -3.42 8.23 -0.99
C GLY A 533 -3.10 6.98 -1.82
N ALA A 534 -4.13 6.39 -2.41
CA ALA A 534 -4.04 5.14 -3.16
C ALA A 534 -3.30 5.29 -4.50
N GLY A 535 -3.36 6.49 -5.12
CA GLY A 535 -2.71 6.78 -6.40
C GLY A 535 -1.17 6.74 -6.36
N ALA A 536 -0.57 6.87 -5.17
CA ALA A 536 0.87 6.71 -5.00
C ALA A 536 1.33 5.24 -4.91
N ALA A 537 0.40 4.28 -4.81
CA ALA A 537 0.74 2.86 -4.65
C ALA A 537 1.71 2.36 -5.73
N GLY A 538 2.77 1.71 -5.31
CA GLY A 538 3.83 1.20 -6.20
C GLY A 538 4.92 2.22 -6.54
N SER A 539 4.70 3.52 -6.31
CA SER A 539 5.73 4.56 -6.51
C SER A 539 6.84 4.41 -5.48
N THR A 540 8.09 4.44 -5.95
CA THR A 540 9.27 4.37 -5.09
C THR A 540 9.90 5.75 -4.96
N TYR A 541 9.99 6.25 -3.73
CA TYR A 541 10.59 7.52 -3.37
C TYR A 541 12.00 7.31 -2.81
N ASP A 542 12.98 8.05 -3.32
CA ASP A 542 14.30 8.15 -2.68
C ASP A 542 14.25 9.15 -1.52
N LEU A 543 14.46 8.66 -0.30
CA LEU A 543 14.39 9.44 0.93
C LEU A 543 15.67 10.25 1.20
N TYR A 544 16.70 10.03 0.39
CA TYR A 544 17.99 10.70 0.43
C TYR A 544 18.28 11.48 -0.86
N ALA A 545 17.25 11.71 -1.69
CA ALA A 545 17.38 12.44 -2.95
C ALA A 545 18.12 13.78 -2.75
N GLY A 546 19.11 14.04 -3.60
CA GLY A 546 19.90 15.28 -3.57
C GLY A 546 21.02 15.34 -2.51
N MET A 547 21.15 14.33 -1.62
CA MET A 547 22.19 14.30 -0.58
C MET A 547 23.62 14.23 -1.12
N ASP A 548 23.84 13.77 -2.36
CA ASP A 548 25.14 13.84 -3.03
C ASP A 548 25.67 15.28 -3.15
N GLY A 549 24.76 16.28 -3.16
CA GLY A 549 25.12 17.69 -3.14
C GLY A 549 25.82 18.16 -1.85
N LEU A 550 25.86 17.35 -0.79
CA LEU A 550 26.69 17.62 0.40
C LEU A 550 28.20 17.55 0.11
N PHE A 551 28.58 16.81 -0.93
CA PHE A 551 29.98 16.69 -1.36
C PHE A 551 30.34 17.64 -2.51
N ALA A 552 29.35 18.36 -3.08
CA ALA A 552 29.59 19.39 -4.07
C ALA A 552 30.21 20.64 -3.42
N PHE A 553 31.08 21.35 -4.16
CA PHE A 553 31.63 22.63 -3.72
C PHE A 553 31.19 23.76 -4.66
N PRO A 554 30.48 24.79 -4.15
CA PRO A 554 30.00 24.94 -2.78
C PRO A 554 28.83 24.00 -2.45
N VAL A 555 28.69 23.62 -1.17
CA VAL A 555 27.56 22.82 -0.70
C VAL A 555 26.26 23.58 -0.94
N GLN A 556 25.27 22.91 -1.49
CA GLN A 556 23.97 23.52 -1.78
C GLN A 556 23.30 23.99 -0.46
N ALA A 557 22.91 25.26 -0.39
CA ALA A 557 22.50 25.91 0.86
C ALA A 557 21.27 25.27 1.54
N HIS A 558 20.41 24.60 0.77
CA HIS A 558 19.19 23.97 1.29
C HIS A 558 19.44 22.62 2.00
N LEU A 559 20.58 21.96 1.74
CA LEU A 559 20.86 20.62 2.28
C LEU A 559 21.19 20.63 3.78
N ILE A 560 21.87 21.66 4.27
CA ILE A 560 22.18 21.78 5.71
C ILE A 560 20.89 21.91 6.54
N PRO A 561 19.95 22.83 6.22
CA PRO A 561 18.64 22.85 6.85
C PRO A 561 17.86 21.54 6.70
N ALA A 562 17.90 20.90 5.52
CA ALA A 562 17.19 19.65 5.29
C ALA A 562 17.63 18.54 6.26
N VAL A 563 18.94 18.39 6.46
CA VAL A 563 19.52 17.42 7.40
C VAL A 563 19.21 17.79 8.86
N LEU A 564 19.40 19.06 9.25
CA LEU A 564 19.15 19.52 10.62
C LEU A 564 17.68 19.45 11.02
N LEU A 565 16.76 19.64 10.06
CA LEU A 565 15.32 19.56 10.26
C LEU A 565 14.76 18.15 10.01
N LEU A 566 15.61 17.14 9.79
CA LEU A 566 15.21 15.75 9.54
C LEU A 566 14.19 15.64 8.38
N GLN A 567 14.46 16.35 7.28
CA GLN A 567 13.72 16.23 6.01
C GLN A 567 14.16 15.01 5.20
N VAL A 568 15.31 14.43 5.56
CA VAL A 568 15.89 13.22 4.98
C VAL A 568 16.15 12.20 6.08
N GLY A 569 16.00 10.92 5.77
CA GLY A 569 16.23 9.84 6.72
C GLY A 569 15.57 8.51 6.32
N PRO A 570 15.90 7.43 7.03
CA PRO A 570 15.33 6.13 6.74
C PRO A 570 13.89 6.07 7.27
N TRP A 571 12.95 5.60 6.44
CA TRP A 571 11.52 5.67 6.78
C TRP A 571 11.17 4.91 8.06
N GLN A 572 11.86 3.82 8.36
CA GLN A 572 11.70 3.03 9.60
C GLN A 572 12.04 3.83 10.86
N PHE A 573 12.76 4.94 10.73
CA PHE A 573 13.23 5.78 11.83
C PHE A 573 12.54 7.15 11.91
N ASN A 574 11.72 7.50 10.91
CA ASN A 574 11.11 8.83 10.77
C ASN A 574 10.32 9.30 12.00
N ILE A 575 9.66 8.38 12.70
CA ILE A 575 8.87 8.71 13.90
C ILE A 575 9.70 9.39 15.01
N MET A 576 11.04 9.34 14.98
CA MET A 576 11.86 10.05 15.97
C MET A 576 11.69 11.56 15.97
N GLY A 577 11.45 12.19 14.82
CA GLY A 577 11.21 13.63 14.75
C GLY A 577 10.00 14.04 15.61
N LEU A 578 8.89 13.28 15.48
CA LEU A 578 7.70 13.43 16.33
C LEU A 578 8.05 13.34 17.82
N TYR A 579 8.83 12.32 18.22
CA TYR A 579 9.19 12.10 19.61
C TYR A 579 10.02 13.22 20.24
N VAL A 580 10.96 13.79 19.49
CA VAL A 580 11.76 14.93 19.94
C VAL A 580 10.85 16.09 20.33
N VAL A 581 9.90 16.43 19.45
CA VAL A 581 8.93 17.52 19.69
C VAL A 581 8.02 17.20 20.89
N LEU A 582 7.43 16.01 20.92
CA LEU A 582 6.49 15.62 21.98
C LEU A 582 7.14 15.58 23.38
N ILE A 583 8.38 15.11 23.48
CA ILE A 583 9.13 15.10 24.75
C ILE A 583 9.51 16.52 25.15
N LEU A 584 9.87 17.38 24.20
CA LEU A 584 10.20 18.79 24.49
C LEU A 584 8.99 19.55 25.04
N VAL A 585 7.78 19.28 24.51
CA VAL A 585 6.52 19.91 24.99
C VAL A 585 6.01 19.28 26.29
N SER A 586 6.41 18.05 26.60
CA SER A 586 5.88 17.30 27.75
C SER A 586 5.94 18.00 29.12
N PRO A 587 6.94 18.84 29.47
CA PRO A 587 6.96 19.53 30.76
C PRO A 587 5.81 20.51 30.91
N LEU A 588 5.38 21.17 29.83
CA LEU A 588 4.23 22.07 29.82
C LEU A 588 2.95 21.30 30.15
N VAL A 589 2.79 20.12 29.53
CA VAL A 589 1.65 19.25 29.79
C VAL A 589 1.66 18.75 31.23
N LEU A 590 2.79 18.25 31.72
CA LEU A 590 2.93 17.78 33.11
C LEU A 590 2.67 18.91 34.11
N ALA A 591 3.14 20.13 33.84
CA ALA A 591 2.90 21.30 34.68
C ALA A 591 1.42 21.71 34.69
N ALA A 592 0.71 21.57 33.59
CA ALA A 592 -0.75 21.78 33.54
C ALA A 592 -1.50 20.70 34.33
N LEU A 593 -1.08 19.43 34.22
CA LEU A 593 -1.66 18.31 34.98
C LEU A 593 -1.45 18.47 36.49
N ALA A 594 -0.28 18.92 36.93
CA ALA A 594 -0.03 19.22 38.34
C ALA A 594 -0.92 20.33 38.90
N ARG A 595 -1.32 21.29 38.06
CA ARG A 595 -2.28 22.36 38.42
C ARG A 595 -3.74 21.92 38.32
N GLY A 596 -4.02 20.63 38.08
CA GLY A 596 -5.38 20.10 37.96
C GLY A 596 -6.09 20.48 36.66
N ARG A 597 -5.38 21.02 35.66
CA ARG A 597 -5.94 21.48 34.38
C ARG A 597 -5.98 20.38 33.31
N ALA A 598 -6.23 19.14 33.71
CA ALA A 598 -6.25 17.99 32.79
C ALA A 598 -7.31 18.13 31.68
N TRP A 599 -8.48 18.70 32.01
CA TRP A 599 -9.53 18.96 31.03
C TRP A 599 -9.08 19.93 29.94
N LEU A 600 -8.30 20.96 30.29
CA LEU A 600 -7.79 21.95 29.33
C LEU A 600 -6.75 21.31 28.41
N VAL A 601 -5.86 20.47 28.95
CA VAL A 601 -4.88 19.70 28.16
C VAL A 601 -5.60 18.82 27.14
N LEU A 602 -6.63 18.09 27.57
CA LEU A 602 -7.42 17.22 26.69
C LEU A 602 -8.20 18.02 25.64
N LEU A 603 -8.79 19.16 26.02
CA LEU A 603 -9.52 20.03 25.11
C LEU A 603 -8.60 20.61 24.03
N ILE A 604 -7.43 21.13 24.41
CA ILE A 604 -6.44 21.64 23.46
C ILE A 604 -5.96 20.51 22.55
N SER A 605 -5.62 19.35 23.12
CA SER A 605 -5.17 18.19 22.35
C SER A 605 -6.24 17.72 21.36
N ALA A 606 -7.52 17.71 21.74
CA ALA A 606 -8.61 17.35 20.84
C ALA A 606 -8.81 18.41 19.75
N GLY A 607 -8.71 19.70 20.09
CA GLY A 607 -8.78 20.80 19.11
C GLY A 607 -7.67 20.72 18.07
N LEU A 608 -6.42 20.49 18.50
CA LEU A 608 -5.28 20.30 17.59
C LEU A 608 -5.47 19.07 16.69
N TYR A 609 -5.98 17.96 17.25
CA TYR A 609 -6.31 16.77 16.48
C TYR A 609 -7.36 17.09 15.41
N THR A 610 -8.48 17.72 15.77
CA THR A 610 -9.55 18.07 14.83
C THR A 610 -9.04 19.01 13.74
N VAL A 611 -8.27 20.04 14.09
CA VAL A 611 -7.66 20.96 13.12
C VAL A 611 -6.72 20.20 12.18
N GLY A 612 -5.87 19.32 12.73
CA GLY A 612 -4.95 18.50 11.93
C GLY A 612 -5.66 17.53 10.98
N THR A 613 -6.76 16.92 11.41
CA THR A 613 -7.53 15.98 10.57
C THR A 613 -8.34 16.67 9.48
N VAL A 614 -8.88 17.86 9.77
CA VAL A 614 -9.74 18.60 8.82
C VAL A 614 -8.91 19.39 7.81
N PHE A 615 -7.90 20.13 8.27
CA PHE A 615 -7.15 21.06 7.44
C PHE A 615 -5.82 20.50 6.93
N ARG A 616 -5.40 19.32 7.40
CA ARG A 616 -4.15 18.63 6.99
C ARG A 616 -2.90 19.53 7.03
N ILE A 617 -2.82 20.41 8.05
CA ILE A 617 -1.75 21.41 8.19
C ILE A 617 -0.43 20.73 8.58
N ARG A 618 0.62 21.00 7.81
CA ARG A 618 2.01 20.61 8.10
C ARG A 618 2.70 21.73 8.89
N LEU A 619 3.09 21.45 10.14
CA LEU A 619 3.75 22.46 11.00
C LEU A 619 5.25 22.54 10.76
N LEU A 620 5.88 21.40 10.49
CA LEU A 620 7.32 21.30 10.28
C LEU A 620 7.61 20.74 8.89
N PRO A 621 8.70 21.17 8.23
CA PRO A 621 9.11 20.60 6.95
C PRO A 621 9.72 19.19 7.09
N SER A 622 9.85 18.68 8.33
CA SER A 622 10.41 17.37 8.64
C SER A 622 9.64 16.22 7.97
N GLN A 623 10.35 15.17 7.57
CA GLN A 623 9.79 14.03 6.83
C GLN A 623 8.76 13.23 7.64
N PHE A 624 8.85 13.25 8.98
CA PHE A 624 7.91 12.51 9.81
C PHE A 624 6.47 13.00 9.69
N GLU A 625 6.24 14.25 9.29
CA GLU A 625 4.89 14.84 9.14
C GLU A 625 4.11 14.16 8.02
N ASP A 626 4.78 13.54 7.05
CA ASP A 626 4.14 12.85 5.92
C ASP A 626 3.43 11.54 6.36
N SER A 627 3.92 10.89 7.42
CA SER A 627 3.34 9.66 7.98
C SER A 627 2.70 9.84 9.36
N PHE A 628 3.20 10.81 10.12
CA PHE A 628 2.83 11.05 11.51
C PHE A 628 2.59 12.54 11.76
N PRO A 629 1.55 13.17 11.14
CA PRO A 629 1.26 14.58 11.31
C PRO A 629 1.22 14.99 12.79
N LEU A 630 2.01 16.00 13.16
CA LEU A 630 2.26 16.37 14.56
C LEU A 630 0.97 16.75 15.29
N LEU A 631 0.12 17.55 14.64
CA LEU A 631 -1.16 18.02 15.19
C LEU A 631 -2.11 16.87 15.54
N VAL A 632 -2.06 15.79 14.77
CA VAL A 632 -2.90 14.62 14.90
C VAL A 632 -2.31 13.64 15.92
N TRP A 633 -1.07 13.21 15.72
CA TRP A 633 -0.44 12.14 16.50
C TRP A 633 -0.12 12.53 17.95
N GLN A 634 0.00 13.84 18.24
CA GLN A 634 0.16 14.29 19.62
C GLN A 634 -1.00 13.84 20.53
N VAL A 635 -2.20 13.59 20.00
CA VAL A 635 -3.36 13.14 20.78
C VAL A 635 -3.09 11.82 21.50
N LEU A 636 -2.44 10.85 20.84
CA LEU A 636 -2.10 9.57 21.44
C LEU A 636 -1.12 9.74 22.59
N PHE A 637 -0.11 10.59 22.40
CA PHE A 637 0.91 10.87 23.40
C PHE A 637 0.34 11.60 24.62
N VAL A 638 -0.51 12.62 24.39
CA VAL A 638 -1.17 13.38 25.46
C VAL A 638 -2.15 12.50 26.23
N LEU A 639 -3.00 11.71 25.54
CA LEU A 639 -3.88 10.73 26.19
C LEU A 639 -3.08 9.74 27.02
N GLY A 640 -1.97 9.25 26.48
CA GLY A 640 -0.99 8.44 27.20
C GLY A 640 -0.50 9.12 28.46
N MET A 641 0.03 10.34 28.38
CA MET A 641 0.53 11.10 29.54
C MET A 641 -0.52 11.32 30.62
N VAL A 642 -1.75 11.70 30.24
CA VAL A 642 -2.86 11.89 31.17
C VAL A 642 -3.22 10.57 31.84
N ALA A 643 -3.32 9.48 31.07
CA ALA A 643 -3.58 8.15 31.60
C ALA A 643 -2.47 7.65 32.54
N GLY A 644 -1.21 7.95 32.23
CA GLY A 644 -0.05 7.66 33.06
C GLY A 644 -0.06 8.45 34.37
N TYR A 645 -0.37 9.75 34.32
CA TYR A 645 -0.48 10.63 35.48
C TYR A 645 -1.60 10.19 36.43
N TYR A 646 -2.77 9.89 35.89
CA TYR A 646 -3.95 9.45 36.65
C TYR A 646 -4.11 7.93 36.74
N ARG A 647 -3.05 7.16 36.47
CA ARG A 647 -3.12 5.69 36.36
C ARG A 647 -3.76 5.06 37.59
N ARG A 648 -3.35 5.47 38.80
CA ARG A 648 -3.86 4.89 40.04
C ARG A 648 -5.37 5.12 40.16
N GLN A 649 -5.83 6.34 39.87
CA GLN A 649 -7.24 6.73 39.89
C GLN A 649 -8.04 5.91 38.87
N ILE A 650 -7.55 5.80 37.63
CA ILE A 650 -8.19 5.03 36.56
C ILE A 650 -8.33 3.56 36.96
N VAL A 651 -7.25 2.95 37.48
CA VAL A 651 -7.27 1.54 37.91
C VAL A 651 -8.25 1.34 39.07
N THR A 652 -8.25 2.23 40.07
CA THR A 652 -9.21 2.14 41.19
C THR A 652 -10.65 2.36 40.73
N TRP A 653 -10.85 3.21 39.72
CA TRP A 653 -12.16 3.51 39.14
C TRP A 653 -12.75 2.30 38.45
N PHE A 654 -11.95 1.58 37.65
CA PHE A 654 -12.38 0.32 37.01
C PHE A 654 -12.47 -0.88 37.97
N ALA A 655 -11.77 -0.84 39.12
CA ALA A 655 -11.85 -1.89 40.12
C ALA A 655 -13.22 -1.94 40.83
N ASP A 656 -13.92 -0.80 40.88
CA ASP A 656 -15.27 -0.66 41.45
C ASP A 656 -16.27 -1.60 40.74
N ARG A 657 -17.02 -2.37 41.54
CA ARG A 657 -18.01 -3.32 41.04
C ARG A 657 -19.08 -2.67 40.17
N ARG A 658 -19.46 -1.41 40.44
CA ARG A 658 -20.48 -0.69 39.66
C ARG A 658 -20.03 -0.38 38.22
N ARG A 659 -18.72 -0.25 38.01
CA ARG A 659 -18.10 0.14 36.72
C ARG A 659 -17.51 -1.05 35.95
N ARG A 660 -17.54 -2.26 36.53
CA ARG A 660 -17.08 -3.48 35.86
C ARG A 660 -17.83 -3.79 34.55
N PRO A 661 -19.16 -3.58 34.43
CA PRO A 661 -19.85 -3.79 33.16
C PRO A 661 -19.23 -2.96 32.02
N LEU A 662 -18.81 -1.72 32.30
CA LEU A 662 -18.13 -0.88 31.31
C LEU A 662 -16.77 -1.46 30.89
N LEU A 663 -15.97 -1.96 31.83
CA LEU A 663 -14.71 -2.63 31.47
C LEU A 663 -14.96 -3.84 30.57
N VAL A 664 -16.00 -4.63 30.86
CA VAL A 664 -16.39 -5.76 30.01
C VAL A 664 -16.85 -5.28 28.63
N ALA A 665 -17.61 -4.19 28.55
CA ALA A 665 -18.00 -3.59 27.28
C ALA A 665 -16.80 -3.14 26.45
N CYS A 666 -15.79 -2.49 27.06
CA CYS A 666 -14.55 -2.13 26.38
C CYS A 666 -13.80 -3.37 25.85
N LEU A 667 -13.75 -4.45 26.62
CA LEU A 667 -13.11 -5.71 26.22
C LEU A 667 -13.84 -6.35 25.03
N LEU A 668 -15.17 -6.43 25.09
CA LEU A 668 -15.98 -6.99 24.01
C LEU A 668 -15.89 -6.12 22.75
N LEU A 669 -15.85 -4.80 22.88
CA LEU A 669 -15.68 -3.90 21.75
C LEU A 669 -14.29 -4.02 21.12
N ALA A 670 -13.23 -4.19 21.91
CA ALA A 670 -11.89 -4.51 21.38
C ALA A 670 -11.89 -5.82 20.57
N VAL A 671 -12.58 -6.86 21.08
CA VAL A 671 -12.74 -8.13 20.34
C VAL A 671 -13.56 -7.95 19.07
N ALA A 672 -14.63 -7.16 19.10
CA ALA A 672 -15.43 -6.85 17.91
C ALA A 672 -14.61 -6.12 16.84
N LEU A 673 -13.76 -5.16 17.24
CA LEU A 673 -12.87 -4.45 16.31
C LEU A 673 -11.71 -5.33 15.80
N ALA A 674 -11.28 -6.33 16.58
CA ALA A 674 -10.38 -7.38 16.10
C ALA A 674 -11.06 -8.24 15.03
N LEU A 675 -12.32 -8.65 15.23
CA LEU A 675 -13.09 -9.38 14.23
C LEU A 675 -13.37 -8.55 12.97
N PHE A 676 -13.62 -7.25 13.13
CA PHE A 676 -13.70 -6.31 12.01
C PHE A 676 -12.38 -6.32 11.20
N SER A 677 -11.23 -6.18 11.86
CA SER A 677 -9.91 -6.28 11.22
C SER A 677 -9.70 -7.61 10.48
N TRP A 678 -10.14 -8.72 11.06
CA TRP A 678 -10.06 -10.05 10.43
C TRP A 678 -11.01 -10.22 9.25
N SER A 679 -11.96 -9.30 9.09
CA SER A 679 -12.84 -9.23 7.92
C SER A 679 -12.24 -8.47 6.75
N GLY A 680 -11.01 -7.97 6.90
CA GLY A 680 -10.30 -7.32 5.80
C GLY A 680 -9.91 -8.30 4.69
N PRO A 681 -9.92 -7.86 3.42
CA PRO A 681 -9.57 -8.69 2.27
C PRO A 681 -8.06 -8.96 2.17
N TYR A 682 -7.22 -8.20 2.89
CA TYR A 682 -5.77 -8.26 2.80
C TYR A 682 -5.19 -9.48 3.52
N ALA A 683 -4.55 -10.38 2.77
CA ALA A 683 -3.80 -11.51 3.33
C ALA A 683 -2.28 -11.21 3.30
N SER A 684 -1.63 -11.40 4.44
CA SER A 684 -0.18 -11.18 4.56
C SER A 684 0.66 -12.35 4.02
N ASN A 685 0.10 -13.56 4.00
CA ASN A 685 0.69 -14.78 3.46
C ASN A 685 -0.39 -15.87 3.30
N GLY A 686 -0.03 -17.00 2.68
CA GLY A 686 -0.99 -18.09 2.41
C GLY A 686 -1.56 -18.84 3.62
N TYR A 687 -1.05 -18.57 4.83
CA TYR A 687 -1.56 -19.13 6.09
C TYR A 687 -2.36 -18.12 6.91
N ASP A 688 -2.48 -16.88 6.43
CA ASP A 688 -3.30 -15.86 7.08
C ASP A 688 -4.76 -16.29 7.04
N VAL A 689 -5.51 -16.16 8.14
CA VAL A 689 -6.91 -16.60 8.19
C VAL A 689 -7.80 -15.37 8.26
N ARG A 690 -8.68 -15.21 7.27
CA ARG A 690 -9.64 -14.10 7.20
C ARG A 690 -11.07 -14.60 7.32
N LEU A 691 -11.94 -13.77 7.87
CA LEU A 691 -13.34 -14.06 8.08
C LEU A 691 -14.19 -13.17 7.17
N ALA A 692 -14.83 -13.72 6.14
CA ALA A 692 -15.72 -12.94 5.28
C ALA A 692 -17.06 -12.63 6.00
N LEU A 693 -17.01 -11.84 7.07
CA LEU A 693 -18.18 -11.41 7.85
C LEU A 693 -18.91 -10.24 7.20
N LEU A 694 -18.20 -9.44 6.39
CA LEU A 694 -18.69 -8.27 5.70
C LEU A 694 -18.34 -8.39 4.21
N PRO A 695 -19.21 -7.87 3.30
CA PRO A 695 -18.80 -7.64 1.91
C PRO A 695 -17.57 -6.73 1.85
N GLU A 696 -16.66 -7.01 0.93
CA GLU A 696 -15.39 -6.29 0.81
C GLU A 696 -15.57 -4.78 0.63
N ALA A 697 -16.52 -4.37 -0.22
CA ALA A 697 -16.87 -2.96 -0.40
C ALA A 697 -17.31 -2.30 0.91
N ALA A 698 -18.11 -3.00 1.73
CA ALA A 698 -18.55 -2.48 3.03
C ALA A 698 -17.38 -2.36 4.02
N PHE A 699 -16.46 -3.32 4.03
CA PHE A 699 -15.25 -3.25 4.84
C PHE A 699 -14.40 -2.02 4.46
N ARG A 700 -14.13 -1.82 3.18
CA ARG A 700 -13.33 -0.68 2.68
C ARG A 700 -13.95 0.67 3.03
N THR A 701 -15.24 0.87 2.74
CA THR A 701 -15.93 2.12 3.07
C THR A 701 -15.81 2.48 4.56
N VAL A 702 -15.94 1.50 5.44
CA VAL A 702 -15.78 1.71 6.88
C VAL A 702 -14.31 1.95 7.26
N TYR A 703 -13.39 1.18 6.67
CA TYR A 703 -11.95 1.29 6.94
C TYR A 703 -11.41 2.65 6.51
N ASP A 704 -11.68 3.10 5.29
CA ASP A 704 -11.17 4.36 4.74
C ASP A 704 -11.81 5.56 5.45
N GLY A 705 -13.10 5.48 5.77
CA GLY A 705 -13.82 6.55 6.46
C GLY A 705 -13.43 6.76 7.94
N TYR A 706 -13.11 5.68 8.67
CA TYR A 706 -12.95 5.75 10.13
C TYR A 706 -11.63 5.21 10.67
N PHE A 707 -10.90 4.43 9.90
CA PHE A 707 -9.72 3.71 10.34
C PHE A 707 -8.45 4.02 9.55
N GLY A 708 -8.42 5.10 8.77
CA GLY A 708 -7.20 5.58 8.12
C GLY A 708 -6.06 5.84 9.12
N ARG A 709 -4.84 5.37 8.79
CA ARG A 709 -3.68 5.39 9.70
C ARG A 709 -3.05 6.78 9.86
N THR A 710 -2.72 7.44 8.75
CA THR A 710 -1.92 8.68 8.73
C THR A 710 -2.57 9.78 9.55
N TYR A 711 -3.87 9.99 9.37
CA TYR A 711 -4.65 10.99 10.10
C TYR A 711 -5.39 10.42 11.32
N LEU A 712 -5.02 9.21 11.79
CA LEU A 712 -5.61 8.54 12.95
C LEU A 712 -7.13 8.65 12.99
N GLY A 713 -7.82 8.07 12.00
CA GLY A 713 -9.28 8.10 11.93
C GLY A 713 -9.92 7.78 13.28
N ILE A 714 -11.06 8.42 13.58
CA ILE A 714 -11.63 8.38 14.93
C ILE A 714 -11.91 6.95 15.41
N GLY A 715 -12.27 6.04 14.50
CA GLY A 715 -12.45 4.61 14.79
C GLY A 715 -11.14 3.95 15.20
N ARG A 716 -10.05 4.23 14.48
CA ARG A 716 -8.69 3.76 14.81
C ARG A 716 -8.21 4.32 16.14
N LEU A 717 -8.39 5.62 16.41
CA LEU A 717 -8.02 6.22 17.70
C LEU A 717 -8.74 5.53 18.87
N VAL A 718 -10.05 5.31 18.75
CA VAL A 718 -10.84 4.58 19.77
C VAL A 718 -10.34 3.13 19.90
N ASN A 719 -10.05 2.46 18.80
CA ASN A 719 -9.54 1.09 18.80
C ASN A 719 -8.21 0.97 19.56
N VAL A 720 -7.26 1.87 19.31
CA VAL A 720 -5.97 1.92 20.04
C VAL A 720 -6.20 2.00 21.55
N LEU A 721 -7.12 2.88 22.00
CA LEU A 721 -7.44 3.02 23.42
C LEU A 721 -8.04 1.74 24.00
N LEU A 722 -8.96 1.10 23.27
CA LEU A 722 -9.62 -0.14 23.69
C LEU A 722 -8.62 -1.29 23.78
N VAL A 723 -7.72 -1.44 22.81
CA VAL A 723 -6.66 -2.46 22.81
C VAL A 723 -5.72 -2.27 24.00
N VAL A 724 -5.33 -1.03 24.33
CA VAL A 724 -4.46 -0.76 25.49
C VAL A 724 -5.19 -1.06 26.80
N VAL A 725 -6.45 -0.64 26.94
CA VAL A 725 -7.29 -0.96 28.12
C VAL A 725 -7.45 -2.47 28.26
N ALA A 726 -7.74 -3.16 27.16
CA ALA A 726 -7.92 -4.61 27.13
C ALA A 726 -6.64 -5.36 27.51
N GLY A 727 -5.52 -5.01 26.88
CA GLY A 727 -4.20 -5.59 27.18
C GLY A 727 -3.80 -5.35 28.63
N TYR A 728 -4.01 -4.14 29.15
CA TYR A 728 -3.72 -3.83 30.55
C TYR A 728 -4.62 -4.60 31.52
N ALA A 729 -5.90 -4.76 31.22
CA ALA A 729 -6.83 -5.56 32.02
C ALA A 729 -6.47 -7.06 32.01
N LEU A 730 -6.12 -7.60 30.84
CA LEU A 730 -5.66 -8.98 30.69
C LEU A 730 -4.39 -9.23 31.50
N LEU A 731 -3.39 -8.34 31.38
CA LEU A 731 -2.15 -8.42 32.16
C LEU A 731 -2.41 -8.29 33.67
N SER A 732 -3.41 -7.53 34.08
CA SER A 732 -3.80 -7.40 35.49
C SER A 732 -4.40 -8.69 36.05
N ALA A 733 -5.18 -9.40 35.24
CA ALA A 733 -5.88 -10.62 35.64
C ALA A 733 -5.00 -11.88 35.56
N TYR A 734 -4.13 -11.97 34.54
CA TYR A 734 -3.36 -13.17 34.19
C TYR A 734 -1.85 -12.98 34.33
N TRP A 735 -1.41 -12.02 35.15
CA TRP A 735 -0.01 -11.63 35.30
C TRP A 735 0.94 -12.81 35.53
N ALA A 736 0.66 -13.70 36.48
CA ALA A 736 1.59 -14.77 36.84
C ALA A 736 1.88 -15.71 35.66
N VAL A 737 0.85 -16.00 34.86
CA VAL A 737 0.94 -16.87 33.68
C VAL A 737 1.70 -16.15 32.57
N LEU A 738 1.27 -14.93 32.22
CA LEU A 738 1.83 -14.15 31.13
C LEU A 738 3.28 -13.72 31.40
N ARG A 739 3.60 -13.32 32.64
CA ARG A 739 4.98 -13.01 33.05
C ARG A 739 5.89 -14.24 32.95
N ARG A 740 5.41 -15.43 33.32
CA ARG A 740 6.19 -16.66 33.23
C ARG A 740 6.45 -17.06 31.77
N ALA A 741 5.42 -16.96 30.92
CA ALA A 741 5.51 -17.35 29.52
C ALA A 741 6.34 -16.38 28.68
N LEU A 742 6.06 -15.07 28.80
CA LEU A 742 6.57 -14.04 27.87
C LEU A 742 7.42 -12.97 28.54
N GLY A 743 7.39 -12.87 29.88
CA GLY A 743 8.04 -11.78 30.61
C GLY A 743 9.57 -11.79 30.53
N TRP A 744 10.20 -12.97 30.34
CA TRP A 744 11.66 -13.07 30.16
C TRP A 744 12.15 -12.44 28.85
N PHE A 745 11.26 -12.32 27.86
CA PHE A 745 11.55 -11.73 26.55
C PHE A 745 10.99 -10.31 26.45
N LEU A 746 9.67 -10.12 26.59
CA LEU A 746 9.02 -8.85 26.32
C LEU A 746 9.38 -7.73 27.31
N ILE A 747 9.58 -8.04 28.60
CA ILE A 747 9.88 -7.01 29.61
C ILE A 747 11.27 -6.40 29.35
N PRO A 748 12.37 -7.17 29.15
CA PRO A 748 13.65 -6.60 28.76
C PRO A 748 13.57 -5.70 27.52
N LEU A 749 12.95 -6.16 26.43
CA LEU A 749 12.79 -5.36 25.21
C LEU A 749 12.01 -4.07 25.48
N GLY A 750 10.89 -4.15 26.19
CA GLY A 750 10.07 -2.97 26.49
C GLY A 750 10.73 -1.97 27.42
N ARG A 751 11.64 -2.41 28.31
CA ARG A 751 12.44 -1.52 29.16
C ARG A 751 13.49 -0.72 28.38
N ALA A 752 13.95 -1.25 27.25
CA ALA A 752 14.94 -0.65 26.36
C ALA A 752 14.35 -0.45 24.96
N SER A 753 13.05 -0.10 24.87
CA SER A 753 12.32 -0.15 23.61
C SER A 753 12.88 0.82 22.57
N LEU A 754 13.42 1.96 23.01
CA LEU A 754 14.05 2.94 22.14
C LEU A 754 15.41 2.43 21.62
N TYR A 755 16.17 1.72 22.46
CA TYR A 755 17.40 1.07 22.03
C TYR A 755 17.13 0.04 20.93
N VAL A 756 16.13 -0.82 21.15
CA VAL A 756 15.69 -1.81 20.15
C VAL A 756 15.24 -1.10 18.86
N PHE A 757 14.49 0.00 19.00
CA PHE A 757 14.08 0.83 17.87
C PHE A 757 15.25 1.47 17.11
N VAL A 758 16.37 1.80 17.74
CA VAL A 758 17.54 2.28 16.99
C VAL A 758 18.27 1.11 16.31
N MET A 759 18.51 0.03 17.05
CA MET A 759 19.33 -1.08 16.53
C MET A 759 18.66 -1.86 15.40
N HIS A 760 17.32 -1.95 15.37
CA HIS A 760 16.64 -2.72 14.33
C HIS A 760 16.84 -2.15 12.92
N VAL A 761 17.06 -0.84 12.76
CA VAL A 761 17.34 -0.22 11.44
C VAL A 761 18.60 -0.83 10.81
N PHE A 762 19.66 -1.02 11.61
CA PHE A 762 20.89 -1.67 11.15
C PHE A 762 20.72 -3.16 10.90
N LEU A 763 19.82 -3.83 11.65
CA LEU A 763 19.49 -5.23 11.39
C LEU A 763 18.68 -5.39 10.11
N ILE A 764 17.81 -4.45 9.77
CA ILE A 764 17.09 -4.44 8.48
C ILE A 764 18.09 -4.33 7.34
N LEU A 765 19.04 -3.39 7.41
CA LEU A 765 20.11 -3.28 6.43
C LEU A 765 20.91 -4.59 6.31
N ALA A 766 21.26 -5.22 7.43
CA ALA A 766 21.96 -6.50 7.41
C ALA A 766 21.13 -7.63 6.76
N VAL A 767 19.84 -7.73 7.10
CA VAL A 767 18.90 -8.71 6.56
C VAL A 767 18.70 -8.51 5.06
N ALA A 768 18.55 -7.28 4.61
CA ALA A 768 18.35 -6.95 3.21
C ALA A 768 19.53 -7.38 2.32
N ASN A 769 20.73 -7.52 2.89
CA ASN A 769 21.94 -7.97 2.21
C ASN A 769 22.15 -9.49 2.21
N ILE A 770 21.19 -10.29 2.72
CA ILE A 770 21.25 -11.75 2.72
C ILE A 770 20.38 -12.29 1.56
N PRO A 771 20.97 -12.83 0.47
CA PRO A 771 20.21 -13.22 -0.73
C PRO A 771 19.12 -14.27 -0.47
N VAL A 772 19.36 -15.26 0.40
CA VAL A 772 18.38 -16.32 0.69
C VAL A 772 17.09 -15.79 1.34
N LEU A 773 17.13 -14.63 2.01
CA LEU A 773 15.96 -14.02 2.63
C LEU A 773 15.08 -13.24 1.64
N ARG A 774 15.60 -12.97 0.41
CA ARG A 774 14.86 -12.27 -0.65
C ARG A 774 13.91 -13.20 -1.42
N GLN A 775 14.14 -14.51 -1.34
CA GLN A 775 13.39 -15.54 -2.06
C GLN A 775 11.95 -15.77 -1.53
N GLY A 776 11.57 -15.11 -0.43
CA GLY A 776 10.20 -15.13 0.08
C GLY A 776 9.77 -16.42 0.78
N ASP A 777 10.69 -17.37 1.04
CA ASP A 777 10.41 -18.61 1.75
C ASP A 777 9.93 -18.33 3.18
N LEU A 778 8.70 -18.78 3.48
CA LEU A 778 8.04 -18.53 4.76
C LEU A 778 8.83 -19.05 5.96
N TRP A 779 9.40 -20.25 5.87
CA TRP A 779 10.08 -20.90 6.99
C TRP A 779 11.45 -20.29 7.23
N VAL A 780 12.18 -20.02 6.15
CA VAL A 780 13.47 -19.34 6.21
C VAL A 780 13.29 -17.93 6.77
N ASN A 781 12.29 -17.18 6.31
CA ASN A 781 11.96 -15.85 6.81
C ASN A 781 11.49 -15.87 8.26
N THR A 782 10.68 -16.88 8.65
CA THR A 782 10.28 -17.06 10.05
C THR A 782 11.50 -17.33 10.95
N LEU A 783 12.44 -18.16 10.50
CA LEU A 783 13.69 -18.41 11.22
C LEU A 783 14.56 -17.14 11.32
N ALA A 784 14.61 -16.34 10.26
CA ALA A 784 15.29 -15.05 10.26
C ALA A 784 14.70 -14.09 11.30
N TYR A 785 13.37 -14.03 11.45
CA TYR A 785 12.75 -13.26 12.52
C TYR A 785 13.12 -13.76 13.92
N VAL A 786 13.15 -15.08 14.14
CA VAL A 786 13.61 -15.66 15.40
C VAL A 786 15.05 -15.22 15.70
N ALA A 787 15.92 -15.22 14.68
CA ALA A 787 17.30 -14.77 14.82
C ALA A 787 17.40 -13.27 15.12
N VAL A 788 16.67 -12.41 14.39
CA VAL A 788 16.66 -10.95 14.59
C VAL A 788 16.15 -10.59 15.99
N LEU A 789 15.02 -11.16 16.39
CA LEU A 789 14.42 -10.93 17.71
C LEU A 789 15.30 -11.49 18.85
N GLY A 790 15.91 -12.66 18.63
CA GLY A 790 16.88 -13.26 19.55
C GLY A 790 18.12 -12.39 19.72
N LEU A 791 18.66 -11.85 18.62
CA LEU A 791 19.82 -10.96 18.62
C LEU A 791 19.52 -9.65 19.38
N LEU A 792 18.37 -9.02 19.10
CA LEU A 792 17.92 -7.83 19.84
C LEU A 792 17.77 -8.11 21.33
N TRP A 793 17.22 -9.27 21.70
CA TRP A 793 17.13 -9.70 23.10
C TRP A 793 18.51 -9.91 23.74
N VAL A 794 19.44 -10.57 23.05
CA VAL A 794 20.82 -10.76 23.51
C VAL A 794 21.50 -9.40 23.73
N MET A 795 21.43 -8.49 22.75
CA MET A 795 22.01 -7.15 22.83
C MET A 795 21.47 -6.36 24.04
N VAL A 796 20.17 -6.46 24.32
CA VAL A 796 19.55 -5.82 25.49
C VAL A 796 20.03 -6.47 26.80
N ARG A 797 20.19 -7.80 26.83
CA ARG A 797 20.66 -8.54 28.02
C ARG A 797 22.13 -8.28 28.32
N THR A 798 22.98 -8.18 27.30
CA THR A 798 24.41 -7.88 27.41
C THR A 798 24.70 -6.38 27.52
N ARG A 799 23.68 -5.53 27.39
CA ARG A 799 23.79 -4.06 27.42
C ARG A 799 24.73 -3.52 26.34
N PHE A 800 24.76 -4.19 25.19
CA PHE A 800 25.56 -3.78 24.04
C PHE A 800 25.25 -2.32 23.69
N LEU A 801 26.27 -1.47 23.56
CA LEU A 801 26.16 -0.04 23.20
C LEU A 801 25.21 0.83 24.05
N PHE A 802 24.82 0.41 25.26
CA PHE A 802 23.92 1.20 26.14
C PHE A 802 24.51 2.54 26.61
N GLY A 803 25.84 2.72 26.51
CA GLY A 803 26.50 4.00 26.78
C GLY A 803 26.24 5.05 25.70
N ILE A 804 26.06 4.61 24.45
CA ILE A 804 25.94 5.48 23.28
C ILE A 804 24.45 5.66 22.95
N VAL A 805 23.75 4.56 22.71
CA VAL A 805 22.36 4.54 22.23
C VAL A 805 21.36 4.78 23.38
N PRO A 806 20.34 5.65 23.20
CA PRO A 806 19.33 5.92 24.24
C PRO A 806 18.40 4.71 24.51
N ARG A 807 17.77 4.68 25.70
CA ARG A 807 16.94 3.57 26.19
C ARG A 807 15.46 3.92 26.35
#